data_AF-U7TMQ3-F1
#
_entry.id   AF-U7TMQ3-F1
#
_cell.length_a   1.000
_cell.length_b   1.000
_cell.length_c   1.000
_cell.angle_alpha   90.00
_cell.angle_beta   90.00
_cell.angle_gamma   90.00
#
_symmetry.space_group_name_H-M   'P 1'
#
loop_
_entity.id
_entity.type
_entity.pdbx_description
1 polymer ?
#
loop_
_entity_poly.entity_id
_entity_poly.type
_entity_poly.pdbx_seq_one_letter_code
_entity_poly.pdbx_strand_id
1 'polypeptide(L)'
;MGSNNLYKIENTLRSMAKRYKSVKYSLGLAILFLMMGVGAFSEEVVAQQEVMTTEQIASSKENLRNSVGNLQAKIDAAKAENEKGLSGLRLELIQLMEQGDQVVKSPWMSWQFGANYMYSKWNGTYKGRGDKVQKYPFEGVFTRSNNPFERYTSPESPNYGLLSISTNPYSATTSSRNGLGSGYGIASTSPKQEPLTVMNVDASIKPKDVYRDPVTAPTVNISAPVLQALNVPNLLPPSLDIPTPVAPNVTLVLPTPNTNPFTDFCFTCGTQNGVHQVDNGKAFSDAQHNAADGNDPDKKPNWTDGGNNKFWTGFNPVTGLLTPNSGINGNIRNFSYSSGSKTNWAPRTAATLYFNKSYDERARANTAQGLSATNMKKPKPNPVGFEAKNIKVYVAGNVSDNAGNNAGKTNGNHDGAIGIHTVWDGTLTNIEGHLYGRANFLSIETWHSGRLQFNNVSISIERDDAKGIKANENTLFYIYPATYDTIASHNYWAGAPKQRGGFIGEVNAKIPSNKNIVYSVLGAQGSFEITSTGKYELEGADNIVYSGLGYSPNFNNLKGSGIVDDLYGTGLTPSIKLDKAPESYGDGNVVMLFNNRISLAGKAFYDSPTNSSNAYISNDGNGPIRKANWEKSGVGIYQGEIRAKAIIGNQLNMANSGTQTVAGNTTTVRNGATETEKTGDPNYVENNIGIYARSGQRGKETINGQVAQIKPSEDLGAKDAARNTNFDLDEVHSLQVNDIDISFGKYAKNGIMLVSEKGTVLDVAMSTNKHQASDGTTVPIMTGDIKDHGTANLSGKISYNDTTNEAATGTIIAYSDGKWENAIHQMASVEAQRFEGKPSEINIGKNVVLTARYKEFADGTKSTPVAYAAKNSGVINAYGTTKSKGFGSVLAYTESAGKVTLKEEAEAIGEWVNKDAETKKYLYSNIGGYAKDANSVVNFEKNLKINGMAGFATGAGEINLNGTANKVQTGKDGGLVALNGGKVNFGGGDIYHETTVTTNNVGANNQGDNAGDHAQSTPFYADSSSHINFTGATTLNMSDGILIPGTAADYAAASGTTAKYNGMSNVTVNLTGDNVVLSSQKGVHKQWTGATIQNIVQTAMKVAAFNANGHSYKLFYIDGTFEIDSNIDVGNTSDDFNKVGLSREVVTINAGKTVSSIVGKGLAMGANNLANSDGNNSKTQYINNGTVDIKGGTLATGAIGLNISYG
;
A
#
# COMPACT_ATOMS: atom_id res chain seq x y z
N MET A 1 -7.60 -2.89 48.78
CA MET A 1 -6.54 -2.33 49.65
C MET A 1 -5.20 -2.63 49.00
N GLY A 2 -4.59 -1.63 48.36
CA GLY A 2 -3.39 -1.83 47.53
C GLY A 2 -2.14 -2.07 48.37
N SER A 3 -1.41 -3.14 48.04
CA SER A 3 -0.11 -3.44 48.64
C SER A 3 0.92 -2.38 48.23
N ASN A 4 1.36 -1.57 49.17
CA ASN A 4 2.29 -0.47 48.95
C ASN A 4 3.72 -1.02 48.74
N ASN A 5 4.20 -1.04 47.49
CA ASN A 5 5.47 -1.69 47.11
C ASN A 5 6.71 -1.07 47.78
N LEU A 6 6.66 0.21 48.15
CA LEU A 6 7.74 0.91 48.86
C LEU A 6 8.00 0.32 50.25
N TYR A 7 6.94 -0.06 50.97
CA TYR A 7 7.04 -0.66 52.30
C TYR A 7 7.65 -2.07 52.23
N LYS A 8 7.37 -2.82 51.16
CA LYS A 8 7.99 -4.13 50.91
C LYS A 8 9.48 -4.00 50.58
N ILE A 9 9.87 -3.02 49.76
CA ILE A 9 11.28 -2.74 49.44
C ILE A 9 12.03 -2.35 50.71
N GLU A 10 11.45 -1.48 51.54
CA GLU A 10 12.03 -1.08 52.82
C GLU A 10 12.30 -2.27 53.75
N ASN A 11 11.29 -3.14 53.93
CA ASN A 11 11.43 -4.33 54.77
C ASN A 11 12.45 -5.33 54.24
N THR A 12 12.58 -5.45 52.92
CA THR A 12 13.54 -6.36 52.28
C THR A 12 14.97 -5.86 52.46
N LEU A 13 15.20 -4.55 52.27
CA LEU A 13 16.48 -3.88 52.50
C LEU A 13 16.91 -3.94 53.98
N ARG A 14 15.96 -3.74 54.91
CA ARG A 14 16.20 -3.93 56.35
C ARG A 14 16.57 -5.37 56.71
N SER A 15 15.96 -6.37 56.05
CA SER A 15 16.30 -7.77 56.27
C SER A 15 17.69 -8.14 55.73
N MET A 16 18.09 -7.56 54.59
CA MET A 16 19.42 -7.80 53.99
C MET A 16 20.53 -7.17 54.84
N ALA A 17 20.32 -5.94 55.33
CA ALA A 17 21.25 -5.27 56.24
C ALA A 17 21.45 -6.04 57.58
N LYS A 18 20.46 -6.83 58.01
CA LYS A 18 20.61 -7.72 59.18
C LYS A 18 21.41 -9.00 58.90
N ARG A 19 21.47 -9.46 57.64
CA ARG A 19 22.18 -10.68 57.23
C ARG A 19 23.64 -10.44 56.82
N TYR A 20 23.97 -9.23 56.34
CA TYR A 20 25.31 -8.89 55.88
C TYR A 20 25.89 -7.74 56.71
N LYS A 21 26.95 -8.01 57.50
CA LYS A 21 27.57 -7.03 58.43
C LYS A 21 28.19 -5.82 57.74
N SER A 22 28.48 -5.89 56.43
CA SER A 22 29.07 -4.82 55.62
C SER A 22 28.05 -3.80 55.10
N VAL A 23 26.73 -4.04 55.22
CA VAL A 23 25.68 -3.16 54.68
C VAL A 23 24.83 -2.62 55.82
N LYS A 24 24.91 -1.32 56.09
CA LYS A 24 24.04 -0.64 57.06
C LYS A 24 22.83 -0.04 56.37
N TYR A 25 21.63 -0.34 56.89
CA TYR A 25 20.41 0.26 56.37
C TYR A 25 20.35 1.77 56.70
N SER A 26 20.10 2.59 55.69
CA SER A 26 19.77 4.01 55.82
C SER A 26 18.69 4.39 54.79
N LEU A 27 17.96 5.48 55.03
CA LEU A 27 16.99 5.99 54.06
C LEU A 27 17.67 6.38 52.74
N GLY A 28 18.92 6.87 52.83
CA GLY A 28 19.77 7.14 51.68
C GLY A 28 20.05 5.89 50.84
N LEU A 29 20.31 4.73 51.47
CA LEU A 29 20.49 3.46 50.75
C LEU A 29 19.22 2.98 50.05
N ALA A 30 18.04 3.23 50.64
CA ALA A 30 16.77 2.90 50.01
C ALA A 30 16.49 3.78 48.77
N ILE A 31 16.83 5.08 48.84
CA ILE A 31 16.75 6.00 47.70
C ILE A 31 17.77 5.62 46.63
N LEU A 32 19.01 5.31 47.02
CA LEU A 32 20.08 4.88 46.11
C LEU A 32 19.71 3.56 45.39
N PHE A 33 19.11 2.61 46.11
CA PHE A 33 18.58 1.36 45.53
C PHE A 33 17.43 1.61 44.55
N LEU A 34 16.54 2.57 44.81
CA LEU A 34 15.50 2.96 43.86
C LEU A 34 16.06 3.64 42.61
N MET A 35 17.18 4.35 42.73
CA MET A 35 17.82 5.06 41.62
C MET A 35 18.75 4.18 40.78
N MET A 36 19.46 3.22 41.40
CA MET A 36 20.54 2.45 40.76
C MET A 36 20.35 0.94 40.79
N GLY A 37 19.27 0.43 41.41
CA GLY A 37 19.00 -1.00 41.53
C GLY A 37 20.08 -1.75 42.34
N VAL A 38 20.40 -2.98 41.92
CA VAL A 38 21.41 -3.84 42.59
C VAL A 38 22.82 -3.22 42.57
N GLY A 39 23.09 -2.27 41.66
CA GLY A 39 24.33 -1.49 41.62
C GLY A 39 24.54 -0.56 42.81
N ALA A 40 23.55 -0.38 43.69
CA ALA A 40 23.72 0.34 44.95
C ALA A 40 24.60 -0.40 45.98
N PHE A 41 24.98 -1.66 45.70
CA PHE A 41 25.75 -2.53 46.60
C PHE A 41 27.15 -2.90 46.10
N SER A 42 27.61 -2.36 44.97
CA SER A 42 28.97 -2.60 44.46
C SER A 42 30.04 -1.96 45.37
N GLU A 43 31.18 -2.65 45.55
CA GLU A 43 32.28 -2.22 46.45
C GLU A 43 32.77 -0.79 46.18
N GLU A 44 32.75 -0.37 44.91
CA GLU A 44 33.14 0.98 44.46
C GLU A 44 32.22 2.10 45.01
N VAL A 45 30.93 1.79 45.23
CA VAL A 45 29.92 2.73 45.74
C VAL A 45 29.88 2.74 47.27
N VAL A 46 30.13 1.59 47.90
CA VAL A 46 30.15 1.46 49.38
C VAL A 46 31.42 2.07 50.00
N ALA A 47 32.54 2.11 49.26
CA ALA A 47 33.79 2.73 49.69
C ALA A 47 33.77 4.27 49.67
N GLN A 48 32.87 4.90 48.89
CA GLN A 48 32.67 6.36 48.87
C GLN A 48 31.61 6.79 49.88
N GLN A 49 31.82 6.46 51.15
CA GLN A 49 30.99 6.93 52.25
C GLN A 49 31.29 8.40 52.60
N GLU A 50 31.23 9.31 51.62
CA GLU A 50 31.07 10.74 51.87
C GLU A 50 29.59 11.08 51.74
N VAL A 51 29.01 11.44 52.88
CA VAL A 51 27.63 11.89 53.02
C VAL A 51 27.39 13.05 52.06
N MET A 52 26.47 12.88 51.09
CA MET A 52 25.99 13.96 50.22
C MET A 52 25.72 15.22 51.05
N THR A 53 26.32 16.33 50.67
CA THR A 53 26.24 17.58 51.44
C THR A 53 24.82 18.15 51.39
N THR A 54 24.44 18.92 52.42
CA THR A 54 23.11 19.51 52.58
C THR A 54 22.69 20.38 51.39
N GLU A 55 23.65 20.95 50.65
CA GLU A 55 23.44 21.75 49.44
C GLU A 55 23.08 20.89 48.20
N GLN A 56 23.69 19.71 48.06
CA GLN A 56 23.32 18.75 47.01
C GLN A 56 21.92 18.16 47.26
N ILE A 57 21.55 17.97 48.54
CA ILE A 57 20.19 17.57 48.93
C ILE A 57 19.19 18.70 48.64
N ALA A 58 19.54 19.97 48.89
CA ALA A 58 18.69 21.12 48.59
C ALA A 58 18.45 21.29 47.08
N SER A 59 19.52 21.20 46.27
CA SER A 59 19.45 21.24 44.80
C SER A 59 18.63 20.07 44.23
N SER A 60 18.82 18.85 44.76
CA SER A 60 18.03 17.69 44.33
C SER A 60 16.55 17.83 44.75
N LYS A 61 16.27 18.41 45.92
CA LYS A 61 14.90 18.70 46.40
C LYS A 61 14.20 19.79 45.58
N GLU A 62 14.94 20.77 45.09
CA GLU A 62 14.43 21.83 44.20
C GLU A 62 14.18 21.31 42.78
N ASN A 63 15.10 20.49 42.24
CA ASN A 63 14.91 19.78 40.98
C ASN A 63 13.75 18.77 41.02
N LEU A 64 13.56 18.08 42.16
CA LEU A 64 12.40 17.23 42.40
C LEU A 64 11.12 18.05 42.55
N ARG A 65 11.14 19.20 43.21
CA ARG A 65 9.99 20.12 43.27
C ARG A 65 9.58 20.63 41.90
N ASN A 66 10.54 21.02 41.06
CA ASN A 66 10.30 21.45 39.69
C ASN A 66 9.81 20.29 38.82
N SER A 67 10.37 19.09 38.98
CA SER A 67 9.88 17.89 38.27
C SER A 67 8.48 17.47 38.71
N VAL A 68 8.15 17.59 40.00
CA VAL A 68 6.82 17.31 40.54
C VAL A 68 5.82 18.38 40.09
N GLY A 69 6.20 19.65 40.02
CA GLY A 69 5.37 20.71 39.45
C GLY A 69 5.09 20.50 37.96
N ASN A 70 6.10 20.05 37.21
CA ASN A 70 5.98 19.74 35.78
C ASN A 70 5.17 18.44 35.54
N LEU A 71 5.31 17.44 36.42
CA LEU A 71 4.46 16.23 36.43
C LEU A 71 3.03 16.56 36.82
N GLN A 72 2.80 17.43 37.79
CA GLN A 72 1.47 17.89 38.18
C GLN A 72 0.79 18.62 37.01
N ALA A 73 1.51 19.53 36.34
CA ALA A 73 1.03 20.20 35.13
C ALA A 73 0.73 19.21 33.98
N LYS A 74 1.57 18.19 33.78
CA LYS A 74 1.33 17.12 32.79
C LYS A 74 0.17 16.21 33.19
N ILE A 75 -0.04 15.93 34.48
CA ILE A 75 -1.16 15.14 34.99
C ILE A 75 -2.45 15.93 34.86
N ASP A 76 -2.44 17.24 35.13
CA ASP A 76 -3.61 18.10 34.99
C ASP A 76 -3.96 18.34 33.52
N ALA A 77 -2.95 18.46 32.64
CA ALA A 77 -3.14 18.43 31.18
C ALA A 77 -3.70 17.08 30.70
N ALA A 78 -3.16 15.96 31.17
CA ALA A 78 -3.66 14.63 30.85
C ALA A 78 -5.07 14.38 31.41
N LYS A 79 -5.42 14.95 32.57
CA LYS A 79 -6.79 14.91 33.11
C LYS A 79 -7.74 15.75 32.27
N ALA A 80 -7.33 16.95 31.83
CA ALA A 80 -8.13 17.79 30.94
C ALA A 80 -8.31 17.14 29.56
N GLU A 81 -7.28 16.46 29.05
CA GLU A 81 -7.34 15.68 27.81
C GLU A 81 -8.19 14.42 27.96
N ASN A 82 -8.10 13.73 29.10
CA ASN A 82 -8.97 12.60 29.43
C ASN A 82 -10.42 13.04 29.67
N GLU A 83 -10.68 14.21 30.24
CA GLU A 83 -12.04 14.76 30.36
C GLU A 83 -12.61 15.16 28.99
N LYS A 84 -11.79 15.75 28.11
CA LYS A 84 -12.17 15.98 26.71
C LYS A 84 -12.47 14.66 25.99
N GLY A 85 -11.60 13.66 26.16
CA GLY A 85 -11.75 12.31 25.64
C GLY A 85 -12.98 11.61 26.21
N LEU A 86 -13.27 11.74 27.50
CA LEU A 86 -14.48 11.22 28.15
C LEU A 86 -15.74 11.94 27.67
N SER A 87 -15.69 13.25 27.39
CA SER A 87 -16.81 13.97 26.78
C SER A 87 -17.03 13.53 25.33
N GLY A 88 -15.96 13.28 24.58
CA GLY A 88 -15.98 12.73 23.23
C GLY A 88 -16.54 11.31 23.21
N LEU A 89 -16.03 10.42 24.06
CA LEU A 89 -16.54 9.06 24.25
C LEU A 89 -17.97 9.04 24.77
N ARG A 90 -18.40 10.03 25.57
CA ARG A 90 -19.79 10.16 26.00
C ARG A 90 -20.70 10.64 24.87
N LEU A 91 -20.22 11.53 24.01
CA LEU A 91 -20.91 11.92 22.76
C LEU A 91 -20.95 10.76 21.76
N GLU A 92 -19.89 9.97 21.67
CA GLU A 92 -19.76 8.80 20.83
C GLU A 92 -20.63 7.65 21.37
N LEU A 93 -20.73 7.48 22.69
CA LEU A 93 -21.67 6.56 23.33
C LEU A 93 -23.12 7.02 23.16
N ILE A 94 -23.40 8.32 23.22
CA ILE A 94 -24.72 8.88 22.91
C ILE A 94 -25.05 8.67 21.42
N GLN A 95 -24.09 8.87 20.51
CA GLN A 95 -24.22 8.56 19.09
C GLN A 95 -24.35 7.06 18.81
N LEU A 96 -23.68 6.19 19.56
CA LEU A 96 -23.79 4.73 19.48
C LEU A 96 -25.09 4.21 20.12
N MET A 97 -25.64 4.93 21.11
CA MET A 97 -26.99 4.67 21.64
C MET A 97 -28.08 5.20 20.68
N GLU A 98 -27.87 6.34 20.02
CA GLU A 98 -28.72 6.87 18.93
C GLU A 98 -28.64 6.02 17.66
N GLN A 99 -27.48 5.42 17.36
CA GLN A 99 -27.30 4.44 16.27
C GLN A 99 -27.77 3.04 16.67
N GLY A 100 -27.69 2.67 17.95
CA GLY A 100 -28.24 1.43 18.49
C GLY A 100 -29.78 1.37 18.41
N ASP A 101 -30.44 2.53 18.46
CA ASP A 101 -31.87 2.70 18.16
C ASP A 101 -32.16 2.90 16.66
N GLN A 102 -31.13 2.85 15.80
CA GLN A 102 -31.26 2.85 14.34
C GLN A 102 -30.79 1.53 13.70
N VAL A 103 -31.78 0.63 13.67
CA VAL A 103 -32.15 -0.30 12.58
C VAL A 103 -31.38 -1.63 12.48
N VAL A 104 -32.00 -2.70 12.98
CA VAL A 104 -31.77 -4.03 12.39
C VAL A 104 -32.43 -4.05 11.01
N LYS A 105 -31.69 -3.72 9.94
CA LYS A 105 -32.09 -4.04 8.57
C LYS A 105 -31.82 -5.53 8.35
N SER A 106 -32.89 -6.31 8.19
CA SER A 106 -32.82 -7.71 7.80
C SER A 106 -32.12 -7.87 6.43
N PRO A 107 -31.32 -8.93 6.23
CA PRO A 107 -30.62 -9.17 4.97
C PRO A 107 -31.60 -9.45 3.82
N TRP A 108 -31.18 -9.10 2.61
CA TRP A 108 -31.93 -9.06 1.33
C TRP A 108 -32.65 -10.37 0.94
N MET A 109 -32.34 -11.50 1.58
CA MET A 109 -33.05 -12.79 1.43
C MET A 109 -34.40 -12.85 2.17
N SER A 110 -34.70 -11.91 3.07
CA SER A 110 -35.95 -11.90 3.85
C SER A 110 -37.13 -11.18 3.16
N TRP A 111 -36.88 -10.46 2.05
CA TRP A 111 -37.91 -9.70 1.32
C TRP A 111 -38.68 -10.51 0.28
N GLN A 112 -38.17 -11.68 -0.16
CA GLN A 112 -38.84 -12.50 -1.17
C GLN A 112 -39.61 -13.70 -0.60
N PHE A 113 -39.29 -14.17 0.62
CA PHE A 113 -39.91 -15.37 1.21
C PHE A 113 -40.29 -15.26 2.69
N GLY A 114 -40.43 -14.05 3.25
CA GLY A 114 -41.13 -13.85 4.52
C GLY A 114 -40.69 -14.74 5.70
N ALA A 115 -39.38 -14.95 5.89
CA ALA A 115 -38.87 -15.69 7.04
C ALA A 115 -38.59 -14.72 8.21
N ASN A 116 -39.46 -14.72 9.22
CA ASN A 116 -39.26 -14.04 10.50
C ASN A 116 -38.53 -14.96 11.49
N TYR A 117 -37.36 -14.55 11.99
CA TYR A 117 -36.85 -15.06 13.27
C TYR A 117 -37.44 -14.21 14.40
N MET A 118 -38.38 -14.78 15.15
CA MET A 118 -38.91 -14.20 16.39
C MET A 118 -38.27 -14.89 17.59
N TYR A 119 -37.80 -14.10 18.56
CA TYR A 119 -37.66 -14.56 19.95
C TYR A 119 -39.00 -14.40 20.66
N SER A 120 -39.64 -15.53 20.95
CA SER A 120 -40.83 -15.63 21.79
C SER A 120 -40.48 -15.39 23.26
N LYS A 121 -41.20 -14.48 23.95
CA LYS A 121 -41.39 -14.59 25.40
C LYS A 121 -42.72 -15.31 25.68
N TRP A 122 -42.60 -16.37 26.46
CA TRP A 122 -43.61 -17.34 26.84
C TRP A 122 -44.60 -16.73 27.86
N ASN A 123 -45.91 -16.93 27.63
CA ASN A 123 -47.08 -16.54 28.47
C ASN A 123 -47.74 -15.15 28.29
N GLY A 124 -48.17 -14.82 27.06
CA GLY A 124 -49.26 -13.84 26.90
C GLY A 124 -49.66 -13.58 25.45
N THR A 125 -50.96 -13.61 25.15
CA THR A 125 -51.51 -13.20 23.84
C THR A 125 -51.41 -11.67 23.71
N TYR A 126 -50.40 -11.15 23.01
CA TYR A 126 -50.23 -9.71 22.85
C TYR A 126 -50.84 -9.21 21.52
N LYS A 127 -52.02 -8.57 21.64
CA LYS A 127 -52.60 -7.68 20.64
C LYS A 127 -51.97 -6.30 20.77
N GLY A 128 -51.26 -5.85 19.75
CA GLY A 128 -50.81 -4.47 19.59
C GLY A 128 -51.29 -3.86 18.27
N ARG A 129 -52.61 -3.82 18.05
CA ARG A 129 -53.23 -2.94 17.04
C ARG A 129 -53.41 -1.56 17.67
N GLY A 130 -52.58 -0.63 17.25
CA GLY A 130 -52.72 0.82 17.46
C GLY A 130 -51.49 1.41 16.79
N ASP A 131 -51.52 1.71 15.50
CA ASP A 131 -51.96 3.04 15.06
C ASP A 131 -52.28 3.12 13.55
N LYS A 132 -52.39 1.97 12.85
CA LYS A 132 -52.46 1.97 11.37
C LYS A 132 -53.83 2.36 10.79
N VAL A 133 -54.93 2.09 11.50
CA VAL A 133 -56.29 2.33 10.97
C VAL A 133 -56.68 3.82 10.99
N GLN A 134 -56.09 4.63 11.87
CA GLN A 134 -56.36 6.07 11.94
C GLN A 134 -55.45 6.92 11.04
N LYS A 135 -54.24 6.44 10.69
CA LYS A 135 -53.24 7.22 9.93
C LYS A 135 -53.23 6.96 8.42
N TYR A 136 -53.80 5.85 7.95
CA TYR A 136 -53.88 5.51 6.52
C TYR A 136 -55.32 5.14 6.14
N PRO A 137 -56.18 6.13 5.82
CA PRO A 137 -57.60 5.88 5.52
C PRO A 137 -57.85 5.12 4.21
N PHE A 138 -56.82 4.93 3.37
CA PHE A 138 -56.96 4.39 2.03
C PHE A 138 -55.80 3.47 1.63
N GLU A 139 -56.11 2.20 1.38
CA GLU A 139 -55.22 1.24 0.71
C GLU A 139 -55.93 0.76 -0.57
N GLY A 140 -55.61 1.36 -1.71
CA GLY A 140 -56.24 1.06 -3.01
C GLY A 140 -55.68 1.89 -4.17
N VAL A 141 -56.18 1.65 -5.39
CA VAL A 141 -55.82 2.40 -6.61
C VAL A 141 -56.98 3.33 -6.98
N PHE A 142 -56.69 4.61 -7.28
CA PHE A 142 -57.70 5.55 -7.77
C PHE A 142 -58.12 5.21 -9.20
N THR A 143 -59.42 5.23 -9.45
CA THR A 143 -60.02 4.97 -10.74
C THR A 143 -60.58 6.28 -11.32
N ARG A 144 -60.33 6.52 -12.62
CA ARG A 144 -60.86 7.71 -13.31
C ARG A 144 -62.36 7.53 -13.58
N SER A 145 -63.13 8.60 -13.41
CA SER A 145 -64.58 8.60 -13.71
C SER A 145 -64.82 8.32 -15.20
N ASN A 146 -65.87 7.55 -15.51
CA ASN A 146 -66.31 7.33 -16.89
C ASN A 146 -67.07 8.54 -17.46
N ASN A 147 -67.45 9.52 -16.61
CA ASN A 147 -68.11 10.75 -17.02
C ASN A 147 -67.09 11.77 -17.57
N PRO A 148 -67.19 12.22 -18.84
CA PRO A 148 -66.27 13.22 -19.41
C PRO A 148 -66.24 14.54 -18.63
N PHE A 149 -67.38 15.01 -18.10
CA PHE A 149 -67.44 16.28 -17.39
C PHE A 149 -66.68 16.25 -16.06
N GLU A 150 -66.64 15.11 -15.37
CA GLU A 150 -65.84 14.91 -14.15
C GLU A 150 -64.33 14.75 -14.43
N ARG A 151 -63.94 14.57 -15.69
CA ARG A 151 -62.53 14.45 -16.11
C ARG A 151 -61.92 15.75 -16.64
N TYR A 152 -62.74 16.60 -17.26
CA TYR A 152 -62.25 17.75 -18.03
C TYR A 152 -62.73 19.12 -17.53
N THR A 153 -63.66 19.17 -16.57
CA THR A 153 -64.06 20.44 -15.94
C THR A 153 -63.02 20.81 -14.89
N SER A 154 -62.36 21.96 -15.08
CA SER A 154 -61.38 22.49 -14.12
C SER A 154 -62.03 22.81 -12.78
N PRO A 155 -61.38 22.52 -11.62
CA PRO A 155 -61.82 22.96 -10.30
C PRO A 155 -62.13 24.47 -10.18
N GLU A 156 -61.46 25.29 -11.00
CA GLU A 156 -61.62 26.75 -11.05
C GLU A 156 -62.72 27.21 -12.03
N SER A 157 -63.35 26.29 -12.76
CA SER A 157 -64.47 26.63 -13.62
C SER A 157 -65.69 26.97 -12.77
N PRO A 158 -66.46 28.03 -13.08
CA PRO A 158 -67.73 28.30 -12.39
C PRO A 158 -68.74 27.15 -12.52
N ASN A 159 -68.56 26.27 -13.51
CA ASN A 159 -69.38 25.07 -13.71
C ASN A 159 -68.89 23.85 -12.91
N TYR A 160 -67.73 23.92 -12.23
CA TYR A 160 -67.21 22.79 -11.44
C TYR A 160 -68.12 22.44 -10.25
N GLY A 161 -68.72 23.46 -9.64
CA GLY A 161 -69.70 23.28 -8.56
C GLY A 161 -71.00 22.58 -9.00
N LEU A 162 -71.20 22.37 -10.30
CA LEU A 162 -72.34 21.62 -10.84
C LEU A 162 -72.06 20.11 -10.96
N LEU A 163 -70.81 19.67 -10.72
CA LEU A 163 -70.47 18.26 -10.70
C LEU A 163 -71.04 17.58 -9.44
N SER A 164 -71.54 16.36 -9.61
CA SER A 164 -72.05 15.52 -8.53
C SER A 164 -70.98 15.30 -7.45
N ILE A 165 -71.34 15.54 -6.18
CA ILE A 165 -70.47 15.31 -5.02
C ILE A 165 -70.71 13.93 -4.41
N SER A 166 -69.63 13.25 -4.03
CA SER A 166 -69.68 11.95 -3.34
C SER A 166 -68.51 11.78 -2.38
N THR A 167 -68.58 10.77 -1.51
CA THR A 167 -67.53 10.35 -0.56
C THR A 167 -66.81 9.10 -1.04
N ASN A 168 -66.60 8.92 -2.35
CA ASN A 168 -65.97 7.71 -2.89
C ASN A 168 -64.45 7.75 -2.68
N PRO A 169 -63.87 6.90 -1.80
CA PRO A 169 -62.45 6.92 -1.53
C PRO A 169 -61.61 6.39 -2.69
N TYR A 170 -62.19 5.79 -3.73
CA TYR A 170 -61.50 5.25 -4.90
C TYR A 170 -61.58 6.15 -6.15
N SER A 171 -62.23 7.32 -6.09
CA SER A 171 -62.35 8.23 -7.24
C SER A 171 -61.12 9.10 -7.44
N ALA A 172 -60.70 9.36 -8.68
CA ALA A 172 -59.64 10.31 -9.01
C ALA A 172 -60.12 11.78 -9.08
N THR A 173 -61.44 12.04 -9.13
CA THR A 173 -62.01 13.39 -9.24
C THR A 173 -62.28 13.99 -7.84
N THR A 174 -61.83 15.23 -7.60
CA THR A 174 -61.89 15.87 -6.27
C THR A 174 -63.31 16.16 -5.77
N SER A 175 -64.25 16.54 -6.65
CA SER A 175 -65.68 16.70 -6.29
C SER A 175 -66.29 15.40 -5.74
N SER A 176 -65.84 14.24 -6.22
CA SER A 176 -66.33 12.92 -5.82
C SER A 176 -65.60 12.32 -4.61
N ARG A 177 -64.75 13.11 -3.93
CA ARG A 177 -64.04 12.76 -2.68
C ARG A 177 -64.34 13.74 -1.53
N ASN A 178 -65.42 14.51 -1.66
CA ASN A 178 -65.76 15.55 -0.70
C ASN A 178 -66.07 14.93 0.67
N GLY A 179 -65.43 15.40 1.74
CA GLY A 179 -65.56 14.86 3.10
C GLY A 179 -64.52 13.80 3.50
N LEU A 180 -63.57 13.44 2.62
CA LEU A 180 -62.38 12.65 2.97
C LEU A 180 -61.20 13.59 3.22
N GLY A 181 -60.42 13.35 4.28
CA GLY A 181 -59.26 14.19 4.63
C GLY A 181 -58.27 14.32 3.46
N SER A 182 -57.73 15.53 3.25
CA SER A 182 -56.91 15.92 2.09
C SER A 182 -55.48 15.34 2.05
N GLY A 183 -55.16 14.38 2.93
CA GLY A 183 -53.82 13.79 3.05
C GLY A 183 -53.73 12.38 2.48
N TYR A 184 -52.65 12.10 1.74
CA TYR A 184 -52.27 10.75 1.32
C TYR A 184 -51.44 10.11 2.44
N GLY A 185 -52.10 9.77 3.55
CA GLY A 185 -51.42 9.31 4.77
C GLY A 185 -50.65 10.43 5.47
N ILE A 186 -49.42 10.14 5.93
CA ILE A 186 -48.60 11.06 6.76
C ILE A 186 -47.95 12.20 5.92
N ALA A 187 -48.13 12.19 4.60
CA ALA A 187 -47.65 13.27 3.73
C ALA A 187 -48.77 14.29 3.45
N SER A 188 -48.57 15.54 3.89
CA SER A 188 -49.35 16.68 3.40
C SER A 188 -48.78 17.15 2.07
N THR A 189 -49.60 17.14 1.02
CA THR A 189 -49.23 17.74 -0.29
C THR A 189 -50.04 19.01 -0.49
N SER A 190 -49.38 20.09 -0.89
CA SER A 190 -50.05 21.33 -1.33
C SER A 190 -50.08 21.31 -2.86
N PRO A 191 -51.26 21.19 -3.50
CA PRO A 191 -51.35 21.26 -4.95
C PRO A 191 -50.91 22.66 -5.42
N LYS A 192 -49.91 22.72 -6.31
CA LYS A 192 -49.49 23.97 -6.95
C LYS A 192 -49.87 23.88 -8.43
N GLN A 193 -50.64 24.84 -8.91
CA GLN A 193 -51.15 24.86 -10.29
C GLN A 193 -50.05 25.29 -11.27
N GLU A 194 -49.90 24.54 -12.37
CA GLU A 194 -49.06 24.97 -13.49
C GLU A 194 -49.75 26.09 -14.30
N PRO A 195 -49.01 27.05 -14.88
CA PRO A 195 -49.59 28.18 -15.58
C PRO A 195 -50.45 27.74 -16.77
N LEU A 196 -51.68 28.25 -16.87
CA LEU A 196 -52.57 27.99 -18.01
C LEU A 196 -51.98 28.61 -19.29
N THR A 197 -51.63 27.76 -20.26
CA THR A 197 -51.27 28.18 -21.62
C THR A 197 -52.54 28.46 -22.42
N VAL A 198 -52.74 29.73 -22.78
CA VAL A 198 -53.80 30.14 -23.71
C VAL A 198 -53.33 29.88 -25.14
N MET A 199 -54.04 29.03 -25.87
CA MET A 199 -53.82 28.80 -27.30
C MET A 199 -54.73 29.76 -28.07
N ASN A 200 -54.18 30.87 -28.58
CA ASN A 200 -54.90 31.75 -29.50
C ASN A 200 -54.95 31.10 -30.88
N VAL A 201 -56.16 30.91 -31.40
CA VAL A 201 -56.40 30.50 -32.79
C VAL A 201 -56.74 31.76 -33.58
N ASP A 202 -55.77 32.28 -34.32
CA ASP A 202 -56.00 33.39 -35.25
C ASP A 202 -56.54 32.84 -36.58
N ALA A 203 -57.82 33.10 -36.84
CA ALA A 203 -58.41 32.99 -38.17
C ALA A 203 -58.78 34.40 -38.65
N SER A 204 -58.10 34.89 -39.68
CA SER A 204 -58.44 36.14 -40.37
C SER A 204 -58.86 35.85 -41.81
N ILE A 205 -59.97 36.45 -42.26
CA ILE A 205 -60.28 37.03 -43.60
C ILE A 205 -61.75 37.58 -43.61
N LYS A 206 -61.88 38.91 -43.42
CA LYS A 206 -62.46 39.97 -44.31
C LYS A 206 -63.94 39.91 -44.86
N PRO A 207 -64.55 41.05 -45.32
CA PRO A 207 -65.45 41.95 -44.55
C PRO A 207 -66.80 42.24 -45.28
N LYS A 208 -67.75 42.98 -44.66
CA LYS A 208 -68.72 43.87 -45.37
C LYS A 208 -69.57 44.73 -44.41
N ASP A 209 -69.41 46.04 -44.56
CA ASP A 209 -70.35 47.16 -44.41
C ASP A 209 -71.21 47.32 -43.12
N VAL A 210 -70.96 48.36 -42.30
CA VAL A 210 -71.50 49.75 -42.33
C VAL A 210 -72.90 49.88 -41.66
N TYR A 211 -73.00 50.54 -40.50
CA TYR A 211 -73.61 51.89 -40.28
C TYR A 211 -73.82 52.22 -38.76
N ARG A 212 -73.81 53.53 -38.46
CA ARG A 212 -73.86 54.26 -37.15
C ARG A 212 -75.28 54.30 -36.54
N ASP A 213 -75.64 54.80 -35.35
CA ASP A 213 -75.15 55.69 -34.25
C ASP A 213 -76.09 55.40 -33.02
N PRO A 214 -75.94 55.88 -31.74
CA PRO A 214 -75.46 57.21 -31.33
C PRO A 214 -74.57 57.29 -30.06
N VAL A 215 -73.92 58.45 -29.94
CA VAL A 215 -72.99 58.89 -28.90
C VAL A 215 -73.67 59.12 -27.54
N THR A 216 -73.00 58.70 -26.45
CA THR A 216 -73.24 59.20 -25.08
C THR A 216 -71.91 59.60 -24.41
N ALA A 217 -71.96 60.67 -23.62
CA ALA A 217 -70.90 61.56 -23.08
C ALA A 217 -69.48 61.00 -22.76
N PRO A 218 -68.42 61.82 -22.94
CA PRO A 218 -67.05 61.43 -22.62
C PRO A 218 -66.84 61.37 -21.10
N THR A 219 -66.75 60.17 -20.56
CA THR A 219 -66.06 59.93 -19.30
C THR A 219 -64.57 59.76 -19.60
N VAL A 220 -63.78 60.76 -19.22
CA VAL A 220 -62.31 60.69 -19.21
C VAL A 220 -61.92 59.72 -18.10
N ASN A 221 -61.78 58.45 -18.45
CA ASN A 221 -61.25 57.45 -17.54
C ASN A 221 -59.73 57.40 -17.76
N ILE A 222 -58.98 57.96 -16.80
CA ILE A 222 -57.53 57.88 -16.77
C ILE A 222 -57.19 56.46 -16.28
N SER A 223 -57.16 55.51 -17.21
CA SER A 223 -56.56 54.20 -16.95
C SER A 223 -55.05 54.38 -16.88
N ALA A 224 -54.46 54.03 -15.72
CA ALA A 224 -53.02 54.05 -15.54
C ALA A 224 -52.34 53.26 -16.68
N PRO A 225 -51.26 53.79 -17.28
CA PRO A 225 -50.54 53.08 -18.32
C PRO A 225 -50.03 51.75 -17.76
N VAL A 226 -50.40 50.65 -18.40
CA VAL A 226 -49.83 49.33 -18.11
C VAL A 226 -48.43 49.31 -18.72
N LEU A 227 -47.41 49.50 -17.87
CA LEU A 227 -46.03 49.23 -18.23
C LEU A 227 -45.90 47.73 -18.55
N GLN A 228 -45.51 47.41 -19.79
CA GLN A 228 -44.97 46.09 -20.10
C GLN A 228 -43.86 45.79 -19.09
N ALA A 229 -43.90 44.62 -18.45
CA ALA A 229 -42.83 44.16 -17.59
C ALA A 229 -41.52 44.19 -18.40
N LEU A 230 -40.52 44.95 -17.94
CA LEU A 230 -39.20 44.92 -18.55
C LEU A 230 -38.70 43.47 -18.48
N ASN A 231 -38.40 42.90 -19.65
CA ASN A 231 -37.81 41.58 -19.75
C ASN A 231 -36.34 41.69 -19.32
N VAL A 232 -36.09 41.70 -18.00
CA VAL A 232 -34.73 41.81 -17.45
C VAL A 232 -34.01 40.49 -17.72
N PRO A 233 -32.91 40.48 -18.49
CA PRO A 233 -32.11 39.28 -18.71
C PRO A 233 -31.62 38.73 -17.37
N ASN A 234 -31.72 37.41 -17.17
CA ASN A 234 -31.13 36.75 -16.01
C ASN A 234 -29.60 36.86 -16.10
N LEU A 235 -29.02 37.78 -15.31
CA LEU A 235 -27.59 38.04 -15.21
C LEU A 235 -27.08 37.49 -13.88
N LEU A 236 -27.05 36.17 -13.76
CA LEU A 236 -26.25 35.51 -12.72
C LEU A 236 -24.82 35.37 -13.25
N PRO A 237 -23.84 36.16 -12.74
CA PRO A 237 -22.43 35.92 -13.02
C PRO A 237 -22.05 34.53 -12.49
N PRO A 238 -21.09 33.84 -13.13
CA PRO A 238 -20.58 32.58 -12.61
C PRO A 238 -20.06 32.77 -11.18
N SER A 239 -20.18 31.76 -10.32
CA SER A 239 -19.52 31.80 -9.02
C SER A 239 -18.00 31.81 -9.26
N LEU A 240 -17.33 32.83 -8.72
CA LEU A 240 -15.92 33.15 -9.01
C LEU A 240 -14.99 32.77 -7.84
N ASP A 241 -15.51 32.10 -6.81
CA ASP A 241 -14.70 31.55 -5.72
C ASP A 241 -14.02 30.27 -6.21
N ILE A 242 -12.68 30.31 -6.37
CA ILE A 242 -11.90 29.10 -6.67
C ILE A 242 -11.87 28.23 -5.41
N PRO A 243 -12.38 26.99 -5.46
CA PRO A 243 -12.27 26.09 -4.33
C PRO A 243 -10.79 25.78 -4.08
N THR A 244 -10.36 25.87 -2.83
CA THR A 244 -9.04 25.36 -2.44
C THR A 244 -8.95 23.88 -2.83
N PRO A 245 -7.93 23.48 -3.62
CA PRO A 245 -7.74 22.08 -3.95
C PRO A 245 -7.67 21.24 -2.68
N VAL A 246 -8.47 20.19 -2.63
CA VAL A 246 -8.47 19.27 -1.49
C VAL A 246 -7.24 18.39 -1.60
N ALA A 247 -6.52 18.20 -0.49
CA ALA A 247 -5.39 17.29 -0.45
C ALA A 247 -5.81 15.89 -0.94
N PRO A 248 -5.11 15.31 -1.94
CA PRO A 248 -5.40 13.97 -2.41
C PRO A 248 -5.31 13.00 -1.24
N ASN A 249 -6.39 12.25 -1.00
CA ASN A 249 -6.36 11.20 0.02
C ASN A 249 -5.66 9.96 -0.57
N VAL A 250 -4.33 9.90 -0.43
CA VAL A 250 -3.54 8.72 -0.76
C VAL A 250 -3.45 7.82 0.47
N THR A 251 -4.28 6.79 0.50
CA THR A 251 -4.24 5.77 1.54
C THR A 251 -3.31 4.64 1.09
N LEU A 252 -2.21 4.42 1.82
CA LEU A 252 -1.31 3.29 1.62
C LEU A 252 -1.49 2.33 2.80
N VAL A 253 -2.07 1.16 2.54
CA VAL A 253 -2.19 0.09 3.53
C VAL A 253 -1.04 -0.88 3.33
N LEU A 254 -0.18 -1.00 4.33
CA LEU A 254 0.95 -1.93 4.25
C LEU A 254 0.52 -3.35 4.55
N PRO A 255 1.09 -4.34 3.84
CA PRO A 255 0.92 -5.74 4.16
C PRO A 255 1.54 -6.07 5.53
N THR A 256 0.96 -7.06 6.22
CA THR A 256 1.47 -7.56 7.52
C THR A 256 1.85 -9.05 7.43
N PRO A 257 2.80 -9.40 6.56
CA PRO A 257 3.11 -10.80 6.29
C PRO A 257 3.74 -11.49 7.51
N ASN A 258 3.85 -12.83 7.43
CA ASN A 258 4.50 -13.62 8.46
C ASN A 258 6.02 -13.37 8.53
N THR A 259 6.46 -12.50 9.43
CA THR A 259 7.89 -12.21 9.63
C THR A 259 8.54 -13.05 10.73
N ASN A 260 7.85 -14.06 11.27
CA ASN A 260 8.37 -14.98 12.27
C ASN A 260 7.88 -16.42 11.99
N PRO A 261 8.32 -17.03 10.87
CA PRO A 261 7.80 -18.31 10.47
C PRO A 261 8.36 -19.47 11.32
N PHE A 262 7.67 -20.61 11.31
CA PHE A 262 7.99 -21.79 12.12
C PHE A 262 9.30 -22.47 11.67
N THR A 263 10.11 -22.92 12.63
CA THR A 263 11.48 -23.43 12.37
C THR A 263 11.95 -24.55 13.30
N ASP A 264 11.09 -25.13 14.14
CA ASP A 264 11.50 -26.13 15.14
C ASP A 264 11.54 -27.56 14.58
N PHE A 265 12.64 -27.91 13.90
CA PHE A 265 12.89 -29.24 13.34
C PHE A 265 14.19 -29.85 13.89
N CYS A 266 14.22 -31.17 14.09
CA CYS A 266 15.42 -31.89 14.57
C CYS A 266 15.64 -33.19 13.78
N PHE A 267 16.69 -33.28 12.96
CA PHE A 267 17.00 -34.53 12.25
C PHE A 267 17.78 -35.54 13.11
N THR A 268 18.56 -35.06 14.08
CA THR A 268 19.36 -35.91 14.98
C THR A 268 18.51 -36.65 16.02
N CYS A 269 17.23 -36.29 16.13
CA CYS A 269 16.24 -36.87 17.04
C CYS A 269 15.55 -38.13 16.46
N GLY A 270 16.26 -38.90 15.63
CA GLY A 270 15.85 -40.21 15.14
C GLY A 270 15.25 -40.25 13.73
N THR A 271 15.59 -41.30 12.98
CA THR A 271 15.15 -41.60 11.60
C THR A 271 14.67 -43.05 11.50
N GLN A 272 13.70 -43.42 10.65
CA GLN A 272 13.20 -44.81 10.64
C GLN A 272 14.15 -45.82 10.00
N ASN A 273 14.92 -45.39 9.00
CA ASN A 273 15.91 -46.22 8.32
C ASN A 273 17.32 -46.08 8.93
N GLY A 274 17.48 -45.38 10.06
CA GLY A 274 18.77 -45.20 10.71
C GLY A 274 19.76 -44.35 9.91
N VAL A 275 20.99 -44.25 10.40
CA VAL A 275 22.05 -43.42 9.81
C VAL A 275 23.07 -44.33 9.14
N HIS A 276 22.90 -44.59 7.84
CA HIS A 276 23.76 -45.49 7.06
C HIS A 276 24.26 -44.86 5.77
N GLN A 277 25.42 -45.34 5.30
CA GLN A 277 25.80 -45.20 3.90
C GLN A 277 24.86 -46.06 3.04
N VAL A 278 24.14 -45.40 2.16
CA VAL A 278 23.12 -46.06 1.34
C VAL A 278 23.74 -46.83 0.18
N ASP A 279 22.99 -47.81 -0.32
CA ASP A 279 23.31 -48.62 -1.49
C ASP A 279 22.29 -48.31 -2.59
N ASN A 280 22.75 -47.68 -3.68
CA ASN A 280 21.91 -47.26 -4.80
C ASN A 280 21.34 -48.46 -5.58
N GLY A 281 21.92 -49.66 -5.42
CA GLY A 281 21.43 -50.90 -6.01
C GLY A 281 20.41 -51.64 -5.16
N LYS A 282 20.18 -51.21 -3.90
CA LYS A 282 19.33 -51.91 -2.95
C LYS A 282 17.93 -51.30 -2.87
N ALA A 283 16.93 -52.17 -3.00
CA ALA A 283 15.52 -51.82 -2.87
C ALA A 283 14.96 -52.19 -1.50
N PHE A 284 13.95 -51.43 -1.08
CA PHE A 284 13.12 -51.74 0.08
C PHE A 284 12.32 -53.02 -0.16
N SER A 285 12.10 -53.75 0.93
CA SER A 285 11.27 -54.95 0.96
C SER A 285 10.63 -55.07 2.34
N ASP A 286 9.30 -55.21 2.39
CA ASP A 286 8.56 -55.36 3.64
C ASP A 286 9.05 -56.56 4.46
N ALA A 287 9.33 -57.69 3.79
CA ALA A 287 9.80 -58.91 4.44
C ALA A 287 11.18 -58.76 5.10
N GLN A 288 11.99 -57.79 4.67
CA GLN A 288 13.35 -57.57 5.17
C GLN A 288 13.43 -56.44 6.20
N HIS A 289 12.54 -55.44 6.12
CA HIS A 289 12.74 -54.15 6.79
C HIS A 289 11.49 -53.60 7.53
N ASN A 290 10.38 -54.33 7.58
CA ASN A 290 9.10 -53.83 8.12
C ASN A 290 8.38 -54.78 9.09
N ALA A 291 9.11 -55.54 9.90
CA ALA A 291 8.54 -56.33 10.99
C ALA A 291 8.09 -55.42 12.16
N ALA A 292 6.85 -55.58 12.63
CA ALA A 292 6.26 -54.71 13.66
C ALA A 292 6.94 -54.83 15.04
N ASP A 293 7.54 -55.98 15.36
CA ASP A 293 8.27 -56.23 16.60
C ASP A 293 9.75 -55.77 16.53
N GLY A 294 10.23 -55.39 15.35
CA GLY A 294 11.65 -55.13 15.10
C GLY A 294 12.51 -56.39 15.10
N ASN A 295 11.97 -57.51 14.62
CA ASN A 295 12.73 -58.70 14.23
C ASN A 295 13.08 -58.69 12.73
N ASP A 296 13.37 -57.52 12.18
CA ASP A 296 13.79 -57.36 10.78
C ASP A 296 14.99 -58.28 10.46
N PRO A 297 14.92 -59.12 9.41
CA PRO A 297 16.06 -59.92 8.97
C PRO A 297 17.27 -59.06 8.63
N ASP A 298 17.02 -57.88 8.05
CA ASP A 298 18.05 -56.91 7.70
C ASP A 298 18.07 -55.72 8.68
N LYS A 299 19.07 -55.73 9.56
CA LYS A 299 19.31 -54.65 10.54
C LYS A 299 20.14 -53.49 9.97
N LYS A 300 20.32 -53.43 8.65
CA LYS A 300 20.98 -52.35 7.92
C LYS A 300 20.10 -51.89 6.74
N PRO A 301 19.00 -51.16 7.03
CA PRO A 301 18.05 -50.67 6.02
C PRO A 301 18.62 -49.49 5.20
N ASN A 302 19.70 -49.76 4.45
CA ASN A 302 20.44 -48.80 3.64
C ASN A 302 20.00 -48.78 2.17
N TRP A 303 18.74 -49.13 1.90
CA TRP A 303 18.13 -49.09 0.57
C TRP A 303 17.89 -47.65 0.11
N THR A 304 17.65 -47.49 -1.19
CA THR A 304 17.38 -46.18 -1.83
C THR A 304 16.15 -46.19 -2.72
N ASP A 305 15.76 -47.36 -3.23
CA ASP A 305 14.47 -47.54 -3.89
C ASP A 305 13.41 -47.93 -2.86
N GLY A 306 12.44 -47.04 -2.60
CA GLY A 306 11.37 -47.27 -1.64
C GLY A 306 10.28 -48.23 -2.13
N GLY A 307 10.30 -48.67 -3.39
CA GLY A 307 9.33 -49.62 -3.95
C GLY A 307 7.88 -49.12 -3.91
N ASN A 308 7.66 -47.80 -3.94
CA ASN A 308 6.38 -47.10 -3.80
C ASN A 308 5.69 -47.30 -2.43
N ASN A 309 6.44 -47.68 -1.39
CA ASN A 309 5.92 -47.83 -0.04
C ASN A 309 5.67 -46.49 0.66
N LYS A 310 4.81 -46.52 1.68
CA LYS A 310 4.38 -45.35 2.45
C LYS A 310 5.17 -45.28 3.75
N PHE A 311 6.03 -44.28 3.90
CA PHE A 311 6.79 -44.02 5.11
C PHE A 311 6.17 -42.83 5.82
N TRP A 312 6.00 -42.90 7.14
CA TRP A 312 5.24 -41.86 7.82
C TRP A 312 5.67 -41.58 9.26
N THR A 313 5.45 -40.34 9.69
CA THR A 313 5.58 -39.91 11.09
C THR A 313 4.46 -38.94 11.42
N GLY A 314 3.71 -39.21 12.49
CA GLY A 314 2.63 -38.34 12.96
C GLY A 314 1.28 -38.54 12.27
N PHE A 315 1.25 -39.01 11.02
CA PHE A 315 0.02 -39.34 10.30
C PHE A 315 0.11 -40.75 9.71
N ASN A 316 -0.80 -41.64 10.09
CA ASN A 316 -0.84 -43.00 9.54
C ASN A 316 -1.72 -43.02 8.28
N PRO A 317 -1.14 -43.26 7.08
CA PRO A 317 -1.87 -43.22 5.81
C PRO A 317 -2.69 -44.47 5.52
N VAL A 318 -2.61 -45.50 6.36
CA VAL A 318 -3.44 -46.70 6.26
C VAL A 318 -4.72 -46.52 7.08
N THR A 319 -4.62 -45.96 8.29
CA THR A 319 -5.79 -45.67 9.13
C THR A 319 -6.42 -44.32 8.83
N GLY A 320 -5.67 -43.39 8.21
CA GLY A 320 -6.11 -42.03 7.91
C GLY A 320 -6.20 -41.12 9.14
N LEU A 321 -5.40 -41.40 10.18
CA LEU A 321 -5.46 -40.74 11.49
C LEU A 321 -4.12 -40.12 11.89
N LEU A 322 -4.19 -38.98 12.59
CA LEU A 322 -3.05 -38.43 13.32
C LEU A 322 -2.74 -39.31 14.53
N THR A 323 -1.47 -39.62 14.75
CA THR A 323 -1.03 -40.52 15.83
C THR A 323 0.37 -40.17 16.31
N PRO A 324 0.69 -40.35 17.61
CA PRO A 324 2.02 -40.07 18.14
C PRO A 324 3.03 -41.20 17.84
N ASN A 325 3.02 -41.69 16.60
CA ASN A 325 3.83 -42.80 16.12
C ASN A 325 4.48 -42.46 14.78
N SER A 326 5.54 -43.19 14.45
CA SER A 326 6.11 -43.35 13.12
C SER A 326 5.82 -44.74 12.59
N GLY A 327 5.91 -44.95 11.29
CA GLY A 327 5.73 -46.27 10.71
C GLY A 327 5.98 -46.36 9.21
N ILE A 328 5.83 -47.59 8.72
CA ILE A 328 5.94 -47.94 7.31
C ILE A 328 4.72 -48.78 6.96
N ASN A 329 3.99 -48.36 5.93
CA ASN A 329 2.69 -48.93 5.57
C ASN A 329 1.77 -48.98 6.81
N GLY A 330 1.26 -50.16 7.20
CA GLY A 330 0.41 -50.31 8.38
C GLY A 330 1.16 -50.48 9.71
N ASN A 331 2.47 -50.73 9.68
CA ASN A 331 3.24 -51.11 10.87
C ASN A 331 3.86 -49.90 11.56
N ILE A 332 3.70 -49.83 12.89
CA ILE A 332 4.33 -48.81 13.73
C ILE A 332 5.82 -49.13 13.90
N ARG A 333 6.68 -48.15 13.65
CA ARG A 333 8.14 -48.22 13.82
C ARG A 333 8.68 -46.93 14.45
N ASN A 334 8.59 -46.85 15.78
CA ASN A 334 9.20 -45.78 16.59
C ASN A 334 10.67 -46.07 16.91
N PHE A 335 11.38 -46.75 16.02
CA PHE A 335 12.75 -47.20 16.26
C PHE A 335 13.54 -47.23 14.96
N SER A 336 14.86 -47.37 15.09
CA SER A 336 15.78 -47.50 13.98
C SER A 336 16.87 -48.51 14.31
N TYR A 337 17.57 -48.99 13.28
CA TYR A 337 18.84 -49.70 13.48
C TYR A 337 19.99 -48.81 13.09
N SER A 338 21.02 -48.75 13.93
CA SER A 338 22.30 -48.12 13.63
C SER A 338 23.40 -49.08 14.03
N SER A 339 24.30 -49.41 13.09
CA SER A 339 25.37 -50.39 13.29
C SER A 339 24.89 -51.75 13.83
N GLY A 340 23.71 -52.20 13.40
CA GLY A 340 23.09 -53.47 13.85
C GLY A 340 22.34 -53.41 15.18
N SER A 341 22.41 -52.30 15.91
CA SER A 341 21.74 -52.09 17.20
C SER A 341 20.42 -51.34 17.03
N LYS A 342 19.36 -51.80 17.72
CA LYS A 342 18.04 -51.16 17.75
C LYS A 342 18.03 -50.00 18.76
N THR A 343 17.59 -48.83 18.32
CA THR A 343 17.37 -47.65 19.17
C THR A 343 15.90 -47.23 19.08
N ASN A 344 15.24 -47.08 20.23
CA ASN A 344 13.86 -46.59 20.30
C ASN A 344 13.84 -45.06 20.43
N TRP A 345 12.92 -44.42 19.70
CA TRP A 345 12.76 -42.98 19.61
C TRP A 345 11.40 -42.58 20.17
N ALA A 346 11.24 -42.61 21.51
CA ALA A 346 9.98 -42.21 22.13
C ALA A 346 9.76 -40.68 22.07
N PRO A 347 8.54 -40.18 21.82
CA PRO A 347 7.34 -40.95 21.45
C PRO A 347 7.39 -41.48 20.00
N ARG A 348 8.03 -40.75 19.07
CA ARG A 348 8.23 -41.15 17.66
C ARG A 348 9.50 -40.52 17.07
N THR A 349 9.91 -41.00 15.89
CA THR A 349 11.06 -40.45 15.16
C THR A 349 10.79 -39.03 14.67
N ALA A 350 11.81 -38.17 14.73
CA ALA A 350 11.70 -36.80 14.26
C ALA A 350 11.86 -36.66 12.75
N ALA A 351 12.70 -37.48 12.12
CA ALA A 351 12.77 -37.63 10.68
C ALA A 351 12.18 -38.98 10.24
N THR A 352 11.59 -39.02 9.05
CA THR A 352 11.04 -40.26 8.48
C THR A 352 12.17 -41.07 7.85
N LEU A 353 12.92 -40.47 6.93
CA LEU A 353 13.99 -41.11 6.17
C LEU A 353 15.29 -40.30 6.20
N TYR A 354 16.41 -41.00 6.10
CA TYR A 354 17.76 -40.43 6.04
C TYR A 354 18.54 -41.05 4.87
N PHE A 355 19.06 -40.22 3.97
CA PHE A 355 19.87 -40.67 2.84
C PHE A 355 21.26 -40.03 2.89
N ASN A 356 22.30 -40.87 2.94
CA ASN A 356 23.68 -40.45 2.99
C ASN A 356 24.55 -41.31 2.07
N LYS A 357 25.27 -40.66 1.16
CA LYS A 357 26.29 -41.28 0.30
C LYS A 357 27.58 -40.46 0.26
N SER A 358 27.97 -39.83 1.37
CA SER A 358 29.18 -38.99 1.44
C SER A 358 30.50 -39.73 1.17
N TYR A 359 30.49 -41.07 1.21
CA TYR A 359 31.64 -41.95 0.88
C TYR A 359 31.49 -42.62 -0.50
N ASP A 360 30.80 -41.99 -1.45
CA ASP A 360 30.61 -42.57 -2.79
C ASP A 360 31.95 -42.82 -3.50
N GLU A 361 32.20 -44.08 -3.86
CA GLU A 361 33.41 -44.49 -4.56
C GLU A 361 33.50 -43.88 -5.96
N ARG A 362 32.35 -43.59 -6.59
CA ARG A 362 32.27 -42.98 -7.92
C ARG A 362 32.91 -41.58 -7.94
N ALA A 363 32.90 -40.88 -6.81
CA ALA A 363 33.48 -39.56 -6.66
C ALA A 363 35.00 -39.54 -6.45
N ARG A 364 35.62 -40.69 -6.20
CA ARG A 364 37.05 -40.82 -5.87
C ARG A 364 37.89 -41.15 -7.10
N ALA A 365 39.04 -40.51 -7.25
CA ALA A 365 39.99 -40.78 -8.32
C ALA A 365 40.65 -42.16 -8.14
N ASN A 366 40.97 -42.54 -6.89
CA ASN A 366 41.45 -43.85 -6.51
C ASN A 366 40.63 -44.39 -5.31
N THR A 367 39.91 -45.48 -5.51
CA THR A 367 39.04 -46.09 -4.48
C THR A 367 39.81 -46.76 -3.34
N ALA A 368 41.10 -47.09 -3.55
CA ALA A 368 41.97 -47.63 -2.51
C ALA A 368 42.46 -46.55 -1.52
N GLN A 369 42.34 -45.26 -1.86
CA GLN A 369 42.67 -44.14 -0.99
C GLN A 369 41.43 -43.61 -0.26
N GLY A 370 41.64 -43.05 0.93
CA GLY A 370 40.58 -42.46 1.75
C GLY A 370 40.00 -41.16 1.16
N LEU A 371 39.10 -40.51 1.91
CA LEU A 371 38.53 -39.22 1.53
C LEU A 371 39.54 -38.09 1.78
N SER A 372 39.94 -37.42 0.70
CA SER A 372 40.75 -36.20 0.73
C SER A 372 40.39 -35.35 -0.48
N ALA A 373 40.57 -34.03 -0.37
CA ALA A 373 40.35 -33.11 -1.50
C ALA A 373 41.25 -33.44 -2.71
N THR A 374 42.42 -34.06 -2.48
CA THR A 374 43.33 -34.51 -3.55
C THR A 374 42.88 -35.78 -4.25
N ASN A 375 42.08 -36.64 -3.58
CA ASN A 375 41.55 -37.88 -4.13
C ASN A 375 40.12 -37.75 -4.69
N MET A 376 39.53 -36.56 -4.68
CA MET A 376 38.23 -36.33 -5.35
C MET A 376 38.43 -36.15 -6.87
N LYS A 377 37.53 -36.72 -7.68
CA LYS A 377 37.51 -36.50 -9.15
C LYS A 377 37.16 -35.06 -9.50
N LYS A 378 37.84 -34.51 -10.51
CA LYS A 378 37.70 -33.13 -10.99
C LYS A 378 37.63 -33.15 -12.53
N PRO A 379 36.55 -32.68 -13.18
CA PRO A 379 35.29 -32.26 -12.57
C PRO A 379 34.57 -33.41 -11.87
N LYS A 380 33.61 -33.08 -11.01
CA LYS A 380 32.77 -34.06 -10.34
C LYS A 380 31.91 -34.83 -11.37
N PRO A 381 31.85 -36.18 -11.33
CA PRO A 381 30.97 -36.95 -12.21
C PRO A 381 29.48 -36.66 -11.95
N ASN A 382 28.65 -36.75 -12.99
CA ASN A 382 27.19 -36.72 -12.88
C ASN A 382 26.61 -38.01 -13.52
N PRO A 383 25.86 -38.85 -12.81
CA PRO A 383 25.42 -38.72 -11.40
C PRO A 383 26.44 -39.21 -10.37
N VAL A 384 26.39 -38.64 -9.16
CA VAL A 384 27.15 -39.06 -7.97
C VAL A 384 26.32 -38.78 -6.72
N GLY A 385 26.52 -39.55 -5.65
CA GLY A 385 25.74 -39.42 -4.42
C GLY A 385 24.60 -40.43 -4.28
N PHE A 386 23.65 -40.19 -3.36
CA PHE A 386 22.53 -41.11 -3.16
C PHE A 386 21.52 -41.02 -4.31
N GLU A 387 20.82 -42.11 -4.62
CA GLU A 387 19.77 -42.13 -5.66
C GLU A 387 18.44 -42.63 -5.09
N ALA A 388 17.74 -41.75 -4.38
CA ALA A 388 16.47 -42.08 -3.75
C ALA A 388 15.34 -42.11 -4.78
N LYS A 389 14.55 -43.19 -4.83
CA LYS A 389 13.45 -43.31 -5.80
C LYS A 389 12.23 -44.04 -5.27
N ASN A 390 11.06 -43.76 -5.85
CA ASN A 390 9.79 -44.47 -5.59
C ASN A 390 9.38 -44.45 -4.10
N ILE A 391 9.27 -43.26 -3.50
CA ILE A 391 9.00 -43.09 -2.06
C ILE A 391 7.78 -42.19 -1.87
N LYS A 392 6.90 -42.57 -0.94
CA LYS A 392 5.82 -41.69 -0.44
C LYS A 392 6.04 -41.40 1.04
N VAL A 393 6.16 -40.13 1.41
CA VAL A 393 6.31 -39.70 2.81
C VAL A 393 5.06 -38.97 3.31
N TYR A 394 4.57 -39.34 4.50
CA TYR A 394 3.45 -38.67 5.18
C TYR A 394 3.92 -38.11 6.52
N VAL A 395 3.86 -36.79 6.67
CA VAL A 395 4.55 -36.11 7.77
C VAL A 395 3.61 -35.14 8.46
N ALA A 396 3.46 -35.29 9.76
CA ALA A 396 2.78 -34.34 10.63
C ALA A 396 3.70 -33.96 11.80
N GLY A 397 3.83 -32.66 12.08
CA GLY A 397 4.43 -32.18 13.32
C GLY A 397 3.46 -32.35 14.50
N ASN A 398 3.57 -31.50 15.51
CA ASN A 398 2.64 -31.50 16.65
C ASN A 398 1.35 -30.76 16.28
N VAL A 399 0.42 -31.51 15.69
CA VAL A 399 -0.90 -31.04 15.23
C VAL A 399 -2.00 -32.02 15.65
N SER A 400 -3.22 -31.52 15.82
CA SER A 400 -4.39 -32.30 16.22
C SER A 400 -5.58 -32.06 15.30
N ASP A 401 -6.51 -33.02 15.25
CA ASP A 401 -7.78 -32.90 14.55
C ASP A 401 -8.94 -32.64 15.54
N ASN A 402 -10.13 -32.37 15.00
CA ASN A 402 -11.33 -32.09 15.80
C ASN A 402 -11.92 -33.34 16.47
N ALA A 403 -11.45 -34.54 16.13
CA ALA A 403 -11.85 -35.81 16.74
C ALA A 403 -10.96 -36.21 17.93
N GLY A 404 -9.98 -35.37 18.27
CA GLY A 404 -9.04 -35.60 19.38
C GLY A 404 -7.84 -36.47 19.01
N ASN A 405 -7.66 -36.81 17.73
CA ASN A 405 -6.45 -37.50 17.28
C ASN A 405 -5.29 -36.48 17.20
N ASN A 406 -4.11 -36.89 17.65
CA ASN A 406 -2.96 -35.99 17.75
C ASN A 406 -1.67 -36.69 17.29
N ALA A 407 -0.90 -36.00 16.46
CA ALA A 407 0.42 -36.44 16.04
C ALA A 407 1.48 -36.27 17.14
N GLY A 408 1.24 -35.37 18.10
CA GLY A 408 2.13 -35.13 19.23
C GLY A 408 3.53 -34.65 18.83
N LYS A 409 4.37 -34.44 19.83
CA LYS A 409 5.78 -34.02 19.64
C LYS A 409 6.63 -35.17 19.14
N THR A 410 7.73 -34.85 18.46
CA THR A 410 8.76 -35.85 18.12
C THR A 410 9.72 -36.05 19.30
N ASN A 411 10.59 -37.06 19.20
CA ASN A 411 11.71 -37.22 20.14
C ASN A 411 12.51 -35.90 20.27
N GLY A 412 13.00 -35.60 21.46
CA GLY A 412 13.66 -34.31 21.76
C GLY A 412 12.70 -33.17 22.11
N ASN A 413 11.38 -33.41 22.23
CA ASN A 413 10.36 -32.41 22.59
C ASN A 413 10.16 -31.30 21.53
N HIS A 414 10.38 -31.63 20.25
CA HIS A 414 10.17 -30.73 19.13
C HIS A 414 8.73 -30.77 18.60
N ASP A 415 8.27 -29.62 18.12
CA ASP A 415 6.94 -29.46 17.51
C ASP A 415 6.94 -29.79 16.01
N GLY A 416 8.09 -29.87 15.36
CA GLY A 416 8.21 -30.19 13.94
C GLY A 416 8.67 -31.61 13.66
N ALA A 417 8.32 -32.12 12.48
CA ALA A 417 8.79 -33.42 11.97
C ALA A 417 9.35 -33.27 10.55
N ILE A 418 10.29 -34.13 10.15
CA ILE A 418 10.98 -34.13 8.86
C ILE A 418 10.58 -35.38 8.06
N GLY A 419 10.30 -35.22 6.77
CA GLY A 419 10.11 -36.32 5.84
C GLY A 419 11.45 -36.95 5.50
N ILE A 420 12.24 -36.27 4.69
CA ILE A 420 13.52 -36.78 4.19
C ILE A 420 14.64 -35.88 4.69
N HIS A 421 15.68 -36.48 5.26
CA HIS A 421 16.93 -35.80 5.56
C HIS A 421 18.04 -36.31 4.65
N THR A 422 18.82 -35.41 4.06
CA THR A 422 19.82 -35.76 3.05
C THR A 422 21.21 -35.26 3.41
N VAL A 423 22.21 -36.10 3.14
CA VAL A 423 23.63 -35.81 3.41
C VAL A 423 24.44 -35.93 2.13
N TRP A 424 25.13 -34.83 1.80
CA TRP A 424 25.92 -34.66 0.58
C TRP A 424 25.07 -34.69 -0.71
N ASP A 425 25.66 -35.03 -1.85
CA ASP A 425 25.00 -34.98 -3.15
C ASP A 425 23.99 -36.12 -3.33
N GLY A 426 22.99 -35.91 -4.18
CA GLY A 426 22.08 -36.98 -4.55
C GLY A 426 20.97 -36.59 -5.50
N THR A 427 20.25 -37.60 -5.96
CA THR A 427 19.12 -37.48 -6.88
C THR A 427 17.88 -38.08 -6.24
N LEU A 428 16.77 -37.35 -6.30
CA LEU A 428 15.45 -37.77 -5.85
C LEU A 428 14.55 -37.94 -7.08
N THR A 429 14.06 -39.15 -7.33
CA THR A 429 13.23 -39.48 -8.49
C THR A 429 11.90 -40.11 -8.10
N ASN A 430 10.78 -39.61 -8.60
CA ASN A 430 9.45 -40.17 -8.30
C ASN A 430 9.18 -40.23 -6.77
N ILE A 431 9.16 -39.03 -6.15
CA ILE A 431 8.94 -38.87 -4.71
C ILE A 431 7.65 -38.09 -4.47
N GLU A 432 6.78 -38.60 -3.60
CA GLU A 432 5.55 -37.94 -3.17
C GLU A 432 5.64 -37.55 -1.69
N GLY A 433 5.44 -36.27 -1.38
CA GLY A 433 5.39 -35.76 -0.01
C GLY A 433 3.99 -35.30 0.37
N HIS A 434 3.47 -35.77 1.51
CA HIS A 434 2.17 -35.38 2.06
C HIS A 434 2.38 -34.75 3.44
N LEU A 435 2.07 -33.45 3.58
CA LEU A 435 2.37 -32.68 4.79
C LEU A 435 1.08 -32.22 5.50
N TYR A 436 0.98 -32.47 6.81
CA TYR A 436 -0.25 -32.25 7.60
C TYR A 436 -0.13 -31.09 8.61
N GLY A 437 0.90 -30.25 8.48
CA GLY A 437 1.17 -29.11 9.36
C GLY A 437 2.39 -29.30 10.24
N ARG A 438 3.14 -28.22 10.48
CA ARG A 438 4.45 -28.22 11.18
C ARG A 438 5.40 -29.30 10.68
N ALA A 439 5.31 -29.63 9.40
CA ALA A 439 6.07 -30.71 8.77
C ALA A 439 7.06 -30.15 7.77
N ASN A 440 8.24 -30.76 7.71
CA ASN A 440 9.25 -30.49 6.70
C ASN A 440 9.26 -31.61 5.66
N PHE A 441 9.22 -31.30 4.36
CA PHE A 441 9.36 -32.34 3.33
C PHE A 441 10.79 -32.86 3.26
N LEU A 442 11.75 -31.96 3.01
CA LEU A 442 13.16 -32.30 2.87
C LEU A 442 14.05 -31.33 3.66
N SER A 443 15.02 -31.88 4.37
CA SER A 443 16.11 -31.12 4.99
C SER A 443 17.48 -31.57 4.50
N ILE A 444 18.41 -30.64 4.46
CA ILE A 444 19.79 -30.86 3.99
C ILE A 444 20.79 -30.24 4.97
N GLU A 445 21.93 -30.90 5.14
CA GLU A 445 23.03 -30.45 6.00
C GLU A 445 23.86 -29.35 5.33
N THR A 446 23.86 -28.14 5.91
CA THR A 446 24.58 -27.00 5.33
C THR A 446 26.10 -27.19 5.21
N TRP A 447 26.73 -28.03 6.03
CA TRP A 447 28.18 -28.24 6.04
C TRP A 447 28.64 -29.26 4.99
N HIS A 448 27.73 -30.08 4.47
CA HIS A 448 28.00 -30.92 3.29
C HIS A 448 27.82 -30.14 1.99
N SER A 449 26.96 -29.11 1.99
CA SER A 449 26.57 -28.37 0.78
C SER A 449 26.24 -29.33 -0.36
N GLY A 450 25.34 -30.28 -0.09
CA GLY A 450 24.95 -31.30 -1.06
C GLY A 450 24.29 -30.70 -2.29
N ARG A 451 24.65 -31.16 -3.48
CA ARG A 451 23.99 -30.81 -4.74
C ARG A 451 22.87 -31.80 -5.03
N LEU A 452 21.63 -31.40 -4.75
CA LEU A 452 20.43 -32.22 -4.93
C LEU A 452 19.77 -31.98 -6.29
N GLN A 453 19.43 -33.08 -6.96
CA GLN A 453 18.68 -33.08 -8.23
C GLN A 453 17.29 -33.68 -8.02
N PHE A 454 16.25 -32.99 -8.51
CA PHE A 454 14.86 -33.41 -8.38
C PHE A 454 14.25 -33.75 -9.74
N ASN A 455 13.76 -34.99 -9.86
CA ASN A 455 13.13 -35.52 -11.05
C ASN A 455 11.75 -36.08 -10.69
N ASN A 456 10.66 -35.48 -11.18
CA ASN A 456 9.30 -35.92 -10.87
C ASN A 456 9.05 -36.00 -9.35
N VAL A 457 9.14 -34.87 -8.66
CA VAL A 457 8.83 -34.76 -7.22
C VAL A 457 7.57 -33.91 -7.04
N SER A 458 6.63 -34.42 -6.24
CA SER A 458 5.38 -33.72 -5.95
C SER A 458 5.12 -33.63 -4.45
N ILE A 459 4.71 -32.45 -3.98
CA ILE A 459 4.40 -32.18 -2.58
C ILE A 459 2.96 -31.69 -2.47
N SER A 460 2.18 -32.34 -1.62
CA SER A 460 0.80 -31.95 -1.30
C SER A 460 0.70 -31.57 0.17
N ILE A 461 0.23 -30.35 0.45
CA ILE A 461 -0.15 -29.98 1.81
C ILE A 461 -1.61 -30.38 2.03
N GLU A 462 -1.82 -31.28 2.98
CA GLU A 462 -3.04 -32.04 3.20
C GLU A 462 -3.96 -31.32 4.18
N ARG A 463 -4.52 -30.19 3.73
CA ARG A 463 -5.58 -29.48 4.45
C ARG A 463 -6.90 -30.25 4.35
N ASP A 464 -7.54 -30.49 5.48
CA ASP A 464 -8.88 -31.09 5.58
C ASP A 464 -9.68 -30.36 6.65
N ASP A 465 -10.44 -29.36 6.23
CA ASP A 465 -11.26 -28.55 7.13
C ASP A 465 -12.39 -29.36 7.80
N ALA A 466 -12.87 -30.45 7.17
CA ALA A 466 -13.91 -31.30 7.74
C ALA A 466 -13.39 -32.08 8.97
N LYS A 467 -12.12 -32.46 8.95
CA LYS A 467 -11.43 -33.05 10.12
C LYS A 467 -10.83 -32.00 11.05
N GLY A 468 -10.82 -30.72 10.67
CA GLY A 468 -10.12 -29.66 11.42
C GLY A 468 -8.61 -29.61 11.21
N ILE A 469 -8.09 -30.36 10.23
CA ILE A 469 -6.67 -30.37 9.89
C ILE A 469 -6.38 -29.13 9.02
N LYS A 470 -5.85 -28.08 9.63
CA LYS A 470 -5.48 -26.84 8.91
C LYS A 470 -4.22 -26.99 8.06
N ALA A 471 -3.34 -27.90 8.44
CA ALA A 471 -2.06 -28.15 7.80
C ALA A 471 -1.20 -26.89 7.61
N ASN A 472 -1.17 -25.98 8.60
CA ASN A 472 -0.38 -24.75 8.54
C ASN A 472 1.10 -24.99 8.93
N GLU A 473 1.96 -24.02 8.65
CA GLU A 473 3.35 -23.96 9.17
C GLU A 473 4.30 -25.08 8.65
N ASN A 474 4.11 -25.56 7.42
CA ASN A 474 5.03 -26.52 6.81
C ASN A 474 6.24 -25.84 6.17
N THR A 475 7.33 -26.60 6.00
CA THR A 475 8.53 -26.15 5.28
C THR A 475 8.92 -27.17 4.21
N LEU A 476 8.95 -26.83 2.93
CA LEU A 476 9.27 -27.83 1.91
C LEU A 476 10.76 -28.17 1.94
N PHE A 477 11.63 -27.17 1.88
CA PHE A 477 13.08 -27.29 1.91
C PHE A 477 13.65 -26.54 3.11
N TYR A 478 14.26 -27.27 4.03
CA TYR A 478 14.88 -26.71 5.23
C TYR A 478 16.39 -26.94 5.20
N ILE A 479 17.16 -25.86 5.07
CA ILE A 479 18.62 -25.95 5.13
C ILE A 479 19.03 -25.97 6.61
N TYR A 480 19.43 -27.15 7.08
CA TYR A 480 19.66 -27.40 8.49
C TYR A 480 20.92 -26.66 8.95
N PRO A 481 20.83 -25.83 10.00
CA PRO A 481 21.92 -24.96 10.42
C PRO A 481 23.07 -25.70 11.11
N ALA A 482 24.26 -25.10 11.03
CA ALA A 482 25.42 -25.52 11.81
C ALA A 482 26.29 -24.34 12.25
N THR A 483 27.20 -24.58 13.20
CA THR A 483 28.20 -23.59 13.61
C THR A 483 29.18 -23.26 12.48
N TYR A 484 29.75 -22.05 12.51
CA TYR A 484 30.70 -21.58 11.50
C TYR A 484 31.89 -22.53 11.32
N ASP A 485 32.51 -22.97 12.43
CA ASP A 485 33.60 -23.95 12.39
C ASP A 485 33.17 -25.26 11.72
N THR A 486 31.94 -25.73 11.98
CA THR A 486 31.43 -26.97 11.38
C THR A 486 31.25 -26.80 9.87
N ILE A 487 30.66 -25.68 9.44
CA ILE A 487 30.51 -25.36 8.02
C ILE A 487 31.87 -25.29 7.34
N ALA A 488 32.84 -24.62 7.96
CA ALA A 488 34.17 -24.40 7.39
C ALA A 488 35.08 -25.64 7.41
N SER A 489 34.80 -26.66 8.23
CA SER A 489 35.79 -27.72 8.50
C SER A 489 35.27 -29.16 8.53
N HIS A 490 33.98 -29.43 8.79
CA HIS A 490 33.49 -30.80 9.05
C HIS A 490 33.84 -31.76 7.91
N ASN A 491 33.50 -31.37 6.69
CA ASN A 491 33.76 -32.14 5.47
C ASN A 491 34.88 -31.53 4.64
N TYR A 492 36.07 -31.46 5.23
CA TYR A 492 37.24 -30.81 4.62
C TYR A 492 37.64 -31.37 3.24
N TRP A 493 37.16 -32.56 2.85
CA TRP A 493 37.47 -33.18 1.56
C TRP A 493 36.53 -32.79 0.41
N ALA A 494 35.25 -32.48 0.69
CA ALA A 494 34.23 -32.23 -0.35
C ALA A 494 32.95 -31.52 0.15
N GLY A 495 33.02 -30.77 1.26
CA GLY A 495 31.87 -30.07 1.86
C GLY A 495 31.69 -28.62 1.42
N ALA A 496 31.01 -27.83 2.23
CA ALA A 496 30.78 -26.39 2.00
C ALA A 496 32.02 -25.57 1.59
N PRO A 497 33.24 -25.74 2.18
CA PRO A 497 34.42 -24.99 1.73
C PRO A 497 34.93 -25.43 0.34
N LYS A 498 34.43 -26.54 -0.20
CA LYS A 498 34.90 -27.19 -1.43
C LYS A 498 33.89 -27.08 -2.57
N GLN A 499 32.63 -26.89 -2.25
CA GLN A 499 31.53 -26.89 -3.22
C GLN A 499 30.33 -26.07 -2.77
N ARG A 500 29.56 -25.65 -3.77
CA ARG A 500 28.23 -25.06 -3.60
C ARG A 500 27.17 -26.16 -3.60
N GLY A 501 26.29 -26.14 -2.60
CA GLY A 501 25.13 -27.03 -2.55
C GLY A 501 24.06 -26.60 -3.53
N GLY A 502 22.98 -27.37 -3.65
CA GLY A 502 21.88 -26.88 -4.45
C GLY A 502 20.60 -27.69 -4.42
N PHE A 503 19.52 -27.00 -4.81
CA PHE A 503 18.21 -27.56 -5.08
C PHE A 503 17.88 -27.32 -6.55
N ILE A 504 18.02 -28.36 -7.37
CA ILE A 504 18.03 -28.21 -8.83
C ILE A 504 17.00 -29.16 -9.44
N GLY A 505 16.06 -28.60 -10.20
CA GLY A 505 15.11 -29.37 -11.00
C GLY A 505 13.65 -29.11 -10.66
N GLU A 506 12.81 -30.09 -11.00
CA GLU A 506 11.35 -29.94 -11.00
C GLU A 506 10.73 -30.50 -9.72
N VAL A 507 10.14 -29.60 -8.93
CA VAL A 507 9.32 -29.92 -7.77
C VAL A 507 7.99 -29.19 -7.91
N ASN A 508 6.90 -29.94 -7.98
CA ASN A 508 5.56 -29.38 -8.06
C ASN A 508 4.90 -29.42 -6.68
N ALA A 509 4.41 -28.29 -6.16
CA ALA A 509 3.73 -28.27 -4.86
C ALA A 509 2.42 -27.49 -4.86
N LYS A 510 1.42 -28.07 -4.19
CA LYS A 510 0.12 -27.45 -3.90
C LYS A 510 0.06 -27.04 -2.44
N ILE A 511 -0.18 -25.76 -2.20
CA ILE A 511 -0.12 -25.12 -0.87
C ILE A 511 -1.48 -24.48 -0.56
N PRO A 512 -2.52 -25.27 -0.21
CA PRO A 512 -3.85 -24.77 0.17
C PRO A 512 -3.95 -24.20 1.60
N SER A 513 -2.89 -24.30 2.40
CA SER A 513 -2.88 -23.87 3.80
C SER A 513 -1.99 -22.65 4.04
N ASN A 514 -1.97 -22.16 5.28
CA ASN A 514 -1.40 -20.87 5.63
C ASN A 514 -0.02 -21.01 6.31
N LYS A 515 0.77 -19.92 6.27
CA LYS A 515 2.04 -19.78 7.01
C LYS A 515 3.14 -20.80 6.63
N ASN A 516 3.10 -21.37 5.43
CA ASN A 516 4.11 -22.32 4.95
C ASN A 516 5.34 -21.63 4.35
N ILE A 517 6.45 -22.34 4.28
CA ILE A 517 7.70 -21.91 3.67
C ILE A 517 8.11 -22.89 2.56
N VAL A 518 8.52 -22.41 1.38
CA VAL A 518 9.10 -23.29 0.36
C VAL A 518 10.58 -23.52 0.66
N TYR A 519 11.42 -22.48 0.72
CA TYR A 519 12.84 -22.55 1.05
C TYR A 519 13.13 -21.78 2.34
N SER A 520 13.60 -22.48 3.37
CA SER A 520 13.91 -21.91 4.68
C SER A 520 15.41 -21.92 4.94
N VAL A 521 15.95 -20.73 5.20
CA VAL A 521 17.34 -20.51 5.62
C VAL A 521 17.34 -19.97 7.04
N LEU A 522 17.93 -20.71 7.99
CA LEU A 522 17.98 -20.32 9.41
C LEU A 522 19.43 -20.23 9.89
N GLY A 523 19.84 -19.09 10.46
CA GLY A 523 21.21 -18.93 10.97
C GLY A 523 22.30 -19.13 9.91
N ALA A 524 23.52 -19.50 10.33
CA ALA A 524 24.68 -19.60 9.44
C ALA A 524 24.55 -20.74 8.41
N GLN A 525 24.90 -20.43 7.16
CA GLN A 525 24.83 -21.35 6.03
C GLN A 525 26.14 -21.43 5.23
N GLY A 526 26.27 -22.49 4.44
CA GLY A 526 27.15 -22.57 3.29
C GLY A 526 26.50 -21.95 2.05
N SER A 527 27.21 -21.94 0.92
CA SER A 527 26.65 -21.40 -0.32
C SER A 527 25.77 -22.44 -1.04
N PHE A 528 24.58 -22.02 -1.49
CA PHE A 528 23.61 -22.85 -2.21
C PHE A 528 23.16 -22.22 -3.53
N GLU A 529 22.94 -23.06 -4.52
CA GLU A 529 22.26 -22.76 -5.78
C GLU A 529 20.82 -23.29 -5.71
N ILE A 530 19.83 -22.42 -5.80
CA ILE A 530 18.43 -22.80 -5.99
C ILE A 530 18.09 -22.57 -7.46
N THR A 531 17.78 -23.64 -8.19
CA THR A 531 17.32 -23.60 -9.58
C THR A 531 15.99 -24.32 -9.65
N SER A 532 14.92 -23.57 -9.44
CA SER A 532 13.55 -24.11 -9.36
C SER A 532 12.85 -24.07 -10.71
N THR A 533 12.58 -25.23 -11.30
CA THR A 533 11.86 -25.35 -12.58
C THR A 533 10.43 -25.88 -12.43
N GLY A 534 10.01 -26.29 -11.22
CA GLY A 534 8.67 -26.79 -10.94
C GLY A 534 7.66 -25.72 -10.55
N LYS A 535 6.38 -26.10 -10.51
CA LYS A 535 5.24 -25.21 -10.21
C LYS A 535 4.93 -25.19 -8.71
N TYR A 536 4.94 -24.02 -8.09
CA TYR A 536 4.44 -23.81 -6.73
C TYR A 536 3.13 -23.01 -6.78
N GLU A 537 2.06 -23.57 -6.22
CA GLU A 537 0.72 -22.96 -6.22
C GLU A 537 0.33 -22.61 -4.77
N LEU A 538 0.41 -21.32 -4.42
CA LEU A 538 0.15 -20.77 -3.09
C LEU A 538 -1.30 -20.28 -3.00
N GLU A 539 -2.21 -21.17 -2.62
CA GLU A 539 -3.63 -20.83 -2.45
C GLU A 539 -3.96 -20.34 -1.04
N GLY A 540 -3.27 -20.84 -0.02
CA GLY A 540 -3.42 -20.30 1.34
C GLY A 540 -2.72 -18.96 1.54
N ALA A 541 -2.94 -18.35 2.70
CA ALA A 541 -2.42 -17.03 3.07
C ALA A 541 -1.11 -17.07 3.87
N ASP A 542 -0.41 -15.95 3.96
CA ASP A 542 0.80 -15.74 4.78
C ASP A 542 1.97 -16.71 4.49
N ASN A 543 2.00 -17.33 3.30
CA ASN A 543 3.04 -18.24 2.85
C ASN A 543 4.28 -17.48 2.36
N ILE A 544 5.45 -18.13 2.42
CA ILE A 544 6.73 -17.56 2.03
C ILE A 544 7.44 -18.50 1.04
N VAL A 545 7.86 -18.01 -0.13
CA VAL A 545 8.64 -18.87 -1.05
C VAL A 545 10.10 -18.98 -0.60
N TYR A 546 10.79 -17.88 -0.36
CA TYR A 546 12.14 -17.88 0.22
C TYR A 546 12.18 -17.12 1.53
N SER A 547 12.58 -17.79 2.61
CA SER A 547 12.67 -17.23 3.95
C SER A 547 14.13 -17.14 4.41
N GLY A 548 14.72 -15.95 4.25
CA GLY A 548 16.05 -15.59 4.75
C GLY A 548 16.02 -15.15 6.22
N LEU A 549 16.31 -16.09 7.13
CA LEU A 549 16.42 -15.88 8.58
C LEU A 549 17.85 -16.14 9.08
N GLY A 550 18.82 -15.99 8.20
CA GLY A 550 20.18 -16.46 8.40
C GLY A 550 21.19 -15.80 7.48
N TYR A 551 22.47 -15.89 7.85
CA TYR A 551 23.59 -15.40 7.03
C TYR A 551 24.00 -16.42 5.98
N SER A 552 23.88 -16.04 4.70
CA SER A 552 24.29 -16.81 3.53
C SER A 552 25.50 -16.15 2.84
N PRO A 553 26.74 -16.50 3.25
CA PRO A 553 27.97 -15.96 2.68
C PRO A 553 28.23 -16.43 1.24
N ASN A 554 29.02 -15.64 0.52
CA ASN A 554 29.60 -15.98 -0.75
C ASN A 554 30.98 -16.61 -0.57
N PHE A 555 31.04 -17.94 -0.58
CA PHE A 555 32.28 -18.68 -0.41
C PHE A 555 33.28 -18.43 -1.55
N ASN A 556 32.85 -17.91 -2.70
CA ASN A 556 33.76 -17.53 -3.78
C ASN A 556 34.71 -16.40 -3.38
N ASN A 557 34.25 -15.49 -2.50
CA ASN A 557 35.07 -14.40 -1.95
C ASN A 557 36.05 -14.89 -0.87
N LEU A 558 35.82 -16.09 -0.32
CA LEU A 558 36.63 -16.69 0.74
C LEU A 558 37.74 -17.61 0.21
N LYS A 559 37.85 -17.82 -1.11
CA LYS A 559 38.85 -18.71 -1.72
C LYS A 559 40.26 -18.36 -1.27
N GLY A 560 41.01 -19.39 -0.88
CA GLY A 560 42.37 -19.23 -0.34
C GLY A 560 42.41 -18.86 1.15
N SER A 561 41.26 -18.64 1.80
CA SER A 561 41.15 -18.50 3.25
C SER A 561 40.78 -19.82 3.90
N GLY A 562 41.46 -20.16 5.00
CA GLY A 562 41.33 -21.47 5.64
C GLY A 562 41.54 -22.60 4.65
N ILE A 563 40.49 -23.41 4.43
CA ILE A 563 40.50 -24.49 3.43
C ILE A 563 39.54 -24.25 2.26
N VAL A 564 39.06 -23.03 2.05
CA VAL A 564 38.10 -22.74 0.99
C VAL A 564 38.78 -22.78 -0.38
N ASP A 565 38.31 -23.67 -1.26
CA ASP A 565 38.68 -23.73 -2.67
C ASP A 565 37.49 -24.19 -3.52
N ASP A 566 37.41 -23.76 -4.78
CA ASP A 566 36.40 -24.27 -5.73
C ASP A 566 36.91 -25.59 -6.30
N LEU A 567 36.74 -26.66 -5.53
CA LEU A 567 37.36 -27.95 -5.80
C LEU A 567 36.99 -28.52 -7.18
N TYR A 568 35.77 -28.22 -7.65
CA TYR A 568 35.19 -28.76 -8.87
C TYR A 568 35.13 -27.77 -10.04
N GLY A 569 35.53 -26.50 -9.83
CA GLY A 569 35.51 -25.47 -10.86
C GLY A 569 34.11 -25.04 -11.28
N THR A 570 33.12 -25.16 -10.39
CA THR A 570 31.71 -24.87 -10.67
C THR A 570 31.24 -23.52 -10.12
N GLY A 571 32.12 -22.79 -9.44
CA GLY A 571 31.79 -21.58 -8.69
C GLY A 571 31.25 -21.88 -7.29
N LEU A 572 31.41 -20.89 -6.39
CA LEU A 572 30.96 -20.93 -5.00
C LEU A 572 30.00 -19.78 -4.65
N THR A 573 29.57 -18.98 -5.62
CA THR A 573 28.61 -17.89 -5.42
C THR A 573 27.21 -18.45 -5.22
N PRO A 574 26.51 -18.17 -4.09
CA PRO A 574 25.13 -18.61 -3.92
C PRO A 574 24.21 -17.92 -4.93
N SER A 575 23.18 -18.63 -5.40
CA SER A 575 22.20 -18.07 -6.34
C SER A 575 20.79 -18.58 -6.07
N ILE A 576 19.80 -17.70 -6.28
CA ILE A 576 18.37 -18.04 -6.23
C ILE A 576 17.78 -17.77 -7.60
N LYS A 577 17.30 -18.83 -8.26
CA LYS A 577 16.67 -18.79 -9.59
C LYS A 577 15.32 -19.45 -9.53
N LEU A 578 14.27 -18.62 -9.46
CA LEU A 578 12.88 -19.06 -9.64
C LEU A 578 12.57 -19.09 -11.15
N ASP A 579 13.14 -20.05 -11.87
CA ASP A 579 13.02 -20.08 -13.34
C ASP A 579 11.57 -20.27 -13.79
N LYS A 580 10.84 -21.12 -13.07
CA LYS A 580 9.37 -21.15 -13.10
C LYS A 580 8.82 -20.28 -11.96
N ALA A 581 7.96 -19.33 -12.31
CA ALA A 581 7.36 -18.43 -11.36
C ALA A 581 6.42 -19.19 -10.38
N PRO A 582 6.56 -19.03 -9.06
CA PRO A 582 5.51 -19.39 -8.11
C PRO A 582 4.24 -18.57 -8.40
N GLU A 583 3.08 -19.20 -8.22
CA GLU A 583 1.77 -18.61 -8.45
C GLU A 583 1.06 -18.40 -7.11
N SER A 584 0.69 -17.16 -6.79
CA SER A 584 -0.01 -16.81 -5.55
C SER A 584 -1.47 -16.45 -5.82
N TYR A 585 -2.36 -17.17 -5.15
CA TYR A 585 -3.81 -16.96 -5.18
C TYR A 585 -4.38 -16.54 -3.83
N GLY A 586 -3.62 -16.74 -2.74
CA GLY A 586 -3.99 -16.32 -1.39
C GLY A 586 -3.39 -14.97 -0.96
N ASP A 587 -3.93 -14.42 0.11
CA ASP A 587 -3.56 -13.11 0.65
C ASP A 587 -2.28 -13.14 1.47
N GLY A 588 -1.59 -12.00 1.54
CA GLY A 588 -0.46 -11.81 2.45
C GLY A 588 0.78 -12.68 2.18
N ASN A 589 0.84 -13.39 1.04
CA ASN A 589 1.99 -14.21 0.69
C ASN A 589 3.20 -13.33 0.33
N VAL A 590 4.40 -13.83 0.63
CA VAL A 590 5.68 -13.18 0.34
C VAL A 590 6.54 -14.08 -0.53
N VAL A 591 7.02 -13.58 -1.67
CA VAL A 591 7.89 -14.39 -2.53
C VAL A 591 9.28 -14.52 -1.89
N MET A 592 9.90 -13.42 -1.45
CA MET A 592 11.21 -13.47 -0.80
C MET A 592 11.24 -12.57 0.43
N LEU A 593 11.56 -13.14 1.60
CA LEU A 593 11.75 -12.44 2.85
C LEU A 593 13.23 -12.44 3.25
N PHE A 594 13.78 -11.26 3.55
CA PHE A 594 15.12 -11.08 4.15
C PHE A 594 14.95 -10.36 5.48
N ASN A 595 14.87 -11.13 6.57
CA ASN A 595 14.37 -10.62 7.83
C ASN A 595 15.43 -9.89 8.66
N ASN A 596 15.00 -8.97 9.52
CA ASN A 596 15.84 -8.44 10.60
C ASN A 596 16.20 -9.54 11.59
N ARG A 597 17.10 -9.21 12.52
CA ARG A 597 17.57 -10.18 13.52
C ARG A 597 16.41 -10.82 14.30
N ILE A 598 16.44 -12.15 14.36
CA ILE A 598 15.58 -13.00 15.18
C ILE A 598 16.41 -13.69 16.26
N SER A 599 15.76 -14.11 17.35
CA SER A 599 16.42 -14.95 18.34
C SER A 599 16.56 -16.39 17.83
N LEU A 600 17.78 -16.92 17.88
CA LEU A 600 18.06 -18.34 17.62
C LEU A 600 18.16 -19.17 18.91
N ALA A 601 17.87 -18.57 20.07
CA ALA A 601 17.94 -19.25 21.35
C ALA A 601 16.99 -20.47 21.37
N GLY A 602 17.52 -21.63 21.76
CA GLY A 602 16.76 -22.88 21.86
C GLY A 602 16.43 -23.55 20.52
N LYS A 603 16.87 -22.99 19.38
CA LYS A 603 16.73 -23.62 18.07
C LYS A 603 17.76 -24.73 17.90
N ALA A 604 17.38 -25.82 17.23
CA ALA A 604 18.28 -26.93 16.95
C ALA A 604 19.31 -26.54 15.87
N PHE A 605 20.57 -26.94 16.05
CA PHE A 605 21.68 -26.75 15.12
C PHE A 605 22.70 -27.88 15.28
N TYR A 606 23.62 -28.02 14.32
CA TYR A 606 24.68 -29.03 14.36
C TYR A 606 26.05 -28.41 14.68
N ASP A 607 26.86 -29.14 15.47
CA ASP A 607 28.20 -28.72 15.87
C ASP A 607 29.16 -29.92 15.96
N SER A 608 30.05 -30.06 14.98
CA SER A 608 31.05 -31.13 14.98
C SER A 608 32.28 -30.78 14.13
N PRO A 609 33.01 -29.68 14.39
CA PRO A 609 34.12 -29.25 13.53
C PRO A 609 35.32 -30.22 13.53
N THR A 610 36.23 -30.06 12.56
CA THR A 610 37.52 -30.75 12.51
C THR A 610 38.70 -29.78 12.57
N ASN A 611 39.76 -30.17 13.28
CA ASN A 611 41.00 -29.38 13.35
C ASN A 611 41.87 -29.55 12.09
N SER A 612 43.04 -28.92 12.08
CA SER A 612 44.03 -28.99 10.99
C SER A 612 44.57 -30.39 10.70
N SER A 613 44.52 -31.31 11.66
CA SER A 613 44.87 -32.73 11.51
C SER A 613 43.67 -33.58 11.06
N ASN A 614 42.55 -32.97 10.68
CA ASN A 614 41.30 -33.62 10.30
C ASN A 614 40.63 -34.44 11.43
N ALA A 615 41.01 -34.21 12.69
CA ALA A 615 40.37 -34.85 13.83
C ALA A 615 39.14 -34.05 14.29
N TYR A 616 38.05 -34.74 14.62
CA TYR A 616 36.85 -34.11 15.17
C TYR A 616 37.11 -33.52 16.55
N ILE A 617 36.63 -32.30 16.78
CA ILE A 617 36.86 -31.51 18.00
C ILE A 617 35.54 -31.06 18.66
N SER A 618 34.46 -31.83 18.50
CA SER A 618 33.15 -31.51 19.09
C SER A 618 33.19 -31.40 20.62
N ASN A 619 34.15 -32.06 21.27
CA ASN A 619 34.32 -32.13 22.73
C ASN A 619 35.52 -31.31 23.25
N ASP A 620 35.99 -30.33 22.48
CA ASP A 620 37.16 -29.49 22.83
C ASP A 620 36.87 -28.41 23.89
N GLY A 621 35.66 -28.35 24.43
CA GLY A 621 35.21 -27.33 25.39
C GLY A 621 34.74 -26.02 24.75
N ASN A 622 34.90 -25.83 23.43
CA ASN A 622 34.54 -24.59 22.74
C ASN A 622 33.10 -24.57 22.19
N GLY A 623 32.33 -25.64 22.34
CA GLY A 623 30.92 -25.73 21.92
C GLY A 623 30.06 -24.54 22.36
N PRO A 624 30.12 -24.07 23.62
CA PRO A 624 29.38 -22.88 24.06
C PRO A 624 29.75 -21.60 23.31
N ILE A 625 31.03 -21.42 22.96
CA ILE A 625 31.51 -20.25 22.20
C ILE A 625 30.99 -20.32 20.76
N ARG A 626 31.11 -21.49 20.11
CA ARG A 626 30.61 -21.72 18.75
C ARG A 626 29.10 -21.50 18.66
N LYS A 627 28.35 -21.95 19.67
CA LYS A 627 26.92 -21.68 19.81
C LYS A 627 26.62 -20.18 19.91
N ALA A 628 27.27 -19.47 20.83
CA ALA A 628 27.05 -18.03 21.02
C ALA A 628 27.37 -17.21 19.75
N ASN A 629 28.38 -17.63 18.99
CA ASN A 629 28.69 -17.06 17.68
C ASN A 629 27.62 -17.38 16.65
N TRP A 630 27.17 -18.63 16.56
CA TRP A 630 26.09 -19.03 15.66
C TRP A 630 24.77 -18.30 15.95
N GLU A 631 24.42 -18.08 17.21
CA GLU A 631 23.19 -17.36 17.59
C GLU A 631 23.15 -15.92 17.04
N LYS A 632 24.31 -15.33 16.70
CA LYS A 632 24.39 -14.01 16.07
C LYS A 632 24.04 -14.01 14.58
N SER A 633 23.93 -15.18 13.96
CA SER A 633 23.68 -15.30 12.52
C SER A 633 22.20 -15.21 12.13
N GLY A 634 21.28 -15.05 13.08
CA GLY A 634 19.83 -15.03 12.89
C GLY A 634 19.29 -13.78 12.18
N VAL A 635 19.96 -13.29 11.14
CA VAL A 635 19.58 -12.11 10.35
C VAL A 635 19.68 -12.47 8.87
N GLY A 636 18.69 -12.08 8.06
CA GLY A 636 18.57 -12.44 6.64
C GLY A 636 19.56 -11.71 5.73
N ILE A 637 20.86 -11.86 5.96
CA ILE A 637 21.92 -11.32 5.08
C ILE A 637 22.24 -12.35 4.01
N TYR A 638 22.14 -11.94 2.74
CA TYR A 638 22.39 -12.79 1.59
C TYR A 638 23.42 -12.15 0.66
N GLN A 639 24.53 -12.84 0.39
CA GLN A 639 25.66 -12.35 -0.42
C GLN A 639 25.72 -12.98 -1.83
N GLY A 640 24.59 -13.51 -2.31
CA GLY A 640 24.48 -14.16 -3.61
C GLY A 640 23.75 -13.33 -4.67
N GLU A 641 23.45 -13.98 -5.79
CA GLU A 641 22.72 -13.38 -6.91
C GLU A 641 21.26 -13.89 -6.97
N ILE A 642 20.32 -13.04 -7.36
CA ILE A 642 18.87 -13.33 -7.31
C ILE A 642 18.20 -13.07 -8.66
N ARG A 643 17.45 -14.08 -9.14
CA ARG A 643 16.38 -13.97 -10.12
C ARG A 643 15.05 -14.21 -9.41
N ALA A 644 14.31 -13.15 -9.19
CA ALA A 644 13.02 -13.20 -8.52
C ALA A 644 11.89 -13.24 -9.55
N LYS A 645 11.06 -14.29 -9.52
CA LYS A 645 9.86 -14.38 -10.34
C LYS A 645 8.63 -14.68 -9.49
N ALA A 646 7.46 -14.19 -9.90
CA ALA A 646 6.17 -14.58 -9.35
C ALA A 646 5.01 -14.13 -10.23
N ILE A 647 3.89 -14.85 -10.12
CA ILE A 647 2.59 -14.47 -10.70
C ILE A 647 1.59 -14.39 -9.55
N ILE A 648 1.03 -13.20 -9.31
CA ILE A 648 0.19 -12.93 -8.14
C ILE A 648 -1.19 -12.51 -8.62
N GLY A 649 -2.26 -13.16 -8.15
CA GLY A 649 -3.63 -12.74 -8.45
C GLY A 649 -4.03 -12.83 -9.93
N ASN A 650 -3.42 -13.74 -10.69
CA ASN A 650 -3.94 -14.14 -12.01
C ASN A 650 -5.22 -14.98 -11.89
N GLN A 651 -5.39 -15.68 -10.77
CA GLN A 651 -6.56 -16.47 -10.39
C GLN A 651 -6.85 -16.27 -8.89
N LEU A 652 -8.05 -16.66 -8.44
CA LEU A 652 -8.47 -16.56 -7.04
C LEU A 652 -8.25 -17.87 -6.25
N ASN A 653 -8.07 -19.00 -6.92
CA ASN A 653 -7.77 -20.29 -6.33
C ASN A 653 -7.26 -21.27 -7.39
N MET A 654 -6.72 -22.42 -6.98
CA MET A 654 -6.18 -23.45 -7.88
C MET A 654 -7.25 -24.06 -8.82
N ALA A 655 -8.50 -24.11 -8.38
CA ALA A 655 -9.62 -24.65 -9.17
C ALA A 655 -10.17 -23.63 -10.19
N ASN A 656 -9.70 -22.38 -10.14
CA ASN A 656 -10.23 -21.24 -10.88
C ASN A 656 -11.76 -21.09 -10.77
N SER A 657 -12.33 -21.26 -9.58
CA SER A 657 -13.79 -21.28 -9.38
C SER A 657 -14.46 -19.89 -9.31
N GLY A 658 -13.69 -18.79 -9.33
CA GLY A 658 -14.20 -17.42 -9.33
C GLY A 658 -14.33 -16.73 -7.97
N THR A 659 -13.90 -17.37 -6.87
CA THR A 659 -13.86 -16.80 -5.51
C THR A 659 -12.69 -17.36 -4.73
N GLN A 660 -12.02 -16.59 -3.87
CA GLN A 660 -10.96 -17.15 -3.01
C GLN A 660 -11.47 -18.24 -2.06
N THR A 661 -10.55 -19.11 -1.63
CA THR A 661 -10.81 -20.06 -0.54
C THR A 661 -10.78 -19.36 0.81
N VAL A 662 -11.41 -19.95 1.83
CA VAL A 662 -11.37 -19.42 3.21
C VAL A 662 -9.93 -19.31 3.72
N ALA A 663 -9.07 -20.27 3.37
CA ALA A 663 -7.65 -20.28 3.73
C ALA A 663 -6.91 -19.09 3.11
N GLY A 664 -7.08 -18.91 1.79
CA GLY A 664 -6.45 -17.84 1.02
C GLY A 664 -6.91 -16.46 1.44
N ASN A 665 -8.18 -16.31 1.82
CA ASN A 665 -8.76 -15.03 2.21
C ASN A 665 -8.55 -14.68 3.70
N THR A 666 -7.86 -15.52 4.48
CA THR A 666 -7.70 -15.31 5.93
C THR A 666 -6.23 -15.17 6.31
N THR A 667 -5.82 -13.93 6.57
CA THR A 667 -4.45 -13.57 7.03
C THR A 667 -4.39 -13.47 8.55
N THR A 668 -3.18 -13.56 9.11
CA THR A 668 -2.95 -13.33 10.54
C THR A 668 -2.30 -11.98 10.77
N VAL A 669 -3.02 -11.07 11.41
CA VAL A 669 -2.47 -9.81 11.92
C VAL A 669 -1.77 -10.07 13.25
N ARG A 670 -0.52 -9.61 13.37
CA ARG A 670 0.32 -9.81 14.56
C ARG A 670 0.58 -8.48 15.24
N ASN A 671 0.16 -8.33 16.49
CA ASN A 671 0.46 -7.18 17.33
C ASN A 671 1.15 -7.66 18.62
N GLY A 672 2.48 -7.61 18.63
CA GLY A 672 3.29 -8.24 19.68
C GLY A 672 3.10 -9.77 19.68
N ALA A 673 2.70 -10.32 20.83
CA ALA A 673 2.39 -11.74 20.97
C ALA A 673 0.94 -12.11 20.59
N THR A 674 0.10 -11.12 20.24
CA THR A 674 -1.31 -11.35 19.91
C THR A 674 -1.44 -11.59 18.41
N GLU A 675 -2.04 -12.72 18.03
CA GLU A 675 -2.42 -13.03 16.66
C GLU A 675 -3.94 -12.92 16.53
N THR A 676 -4.42 -12.15 15.55
CA THR A 676 -5.85 -12.05 15.19
C THR A 676 -6.03 -12.34 13.72
N GLU A 677 -6.97 -13.21 13.38
CA GLU A 677 -7.33 -13.47 11.99
C GLU A 677 -8.08 -12.28 11.38
N LYS A 678 -7.74 -11.96 10.13
CA LYS A 678 -8.42 -10.96 9.32
C LYS A 678 -8.84 -11.60 8.01
N THR A 679 -10.12 -11.50 7.71
CA THR A 679 -10.69 -11.91 6.42
C THR A 679 -10.64 -10.74 5.44
N GLY A 680 -10.11 -10.97 4.24
CA GLY A 680 -10.08 -10.02 3.14
C GLY A 680 -11.33 -10.05 2.25
N ASP A 681 -11.25 -9.41 1.09
CA ASP A 681 -12.29 -9.48 0.06
C ASP A 681 -12.08 -10.72 -0.84
N PRO A 682 -13.02 -11.69 -0.86
CA PRO A 682 -12.85 -12.95 -1.60
C PRO A 682 -12.80 -12.78 -3.13
N ASN A 683 -13.05 -11.58 -3.66
CA ASN A 683 -12.92 -11.26 -5.09
C ASN A 683 -11.52 -10.80 -5.49
N TYR A 684 -10.61 -10.64 -4.52
CA TYR A 684 -9.25 -10.17 -4.73
C TYR A 684 -8.22 -11.09 -4.09
N VAL A 685 -6.97 -10.91 -4.49
CA VAL A 685 -5.77 -11.46 -3.88
C VAL A 685 -4.99 -10.28 -3.31
N GLU A 686 -5.08 -10.09 -2.00
CA GLU A 686 -4.70 -8.85 -1.34
C GLU A 686 -3.30 -8.91 -0.70
N ASN A 687 -2.63 -7.75 -0.63
CA ASN A 687 -1.49 -7.52 0.27
C ASN A 687 -0.29 -8.48 0.10
N ASN A 688 -0.10 -9.00 -1.11
CA ASN A 688 1.04 -9.88 -1.43
C ASN A 688 2.31 -9.04 -1.67
N ILE A 689 3.47 -9.58 -1.29
CA ILE A 689 4.77 -8.94 -1.50
C ILE A 689 5.67 -9.79 -2.39
N GLY A 690 6.30 -9.17 -3.38
CA GLY A 690 7.40 -9.76 -4.12
C GLY A 690 8.62 -9.97 -3.22
N ILE A 691 9.39 -8.91 -2.99
CA ILE A 691 10.59 -8.94 -2.15
C ILE A 691 10.38 -8.07 -0.92
N TYR A 692 10.49 -8.67 0.26
CA TYR A 692 10.45 -8.00 1.55
C TYR A 692 11.83 -8.00 2.21
N ALA A 693 12.57 -6.92 2.05
CA ALA A 693 13.90 -6.74 2.60
C ALA A 693 13.88 -5.86 3.85
N ARG A 694 14.32 -6.40 4.99
CA ARG A 694 14.33 -5.67 6.26
C ARG A 694 15.50 -6.06 7.19
N SER A 695 16.52 -6.70 6.63
CA SER A 695 17.66 -7.26 7.38
C SER A 695 18.65 -6.22 7.89
N GLY A 696 18.55 -4.96 7.45
CA GLY A 696 19.57 -3.93 7.69
C GLY A 696 20.82 -4.13 6.84
N GLN A 697 20.79 -5.07 5.87
CA GLN A 697 21.89 -5.34 4.96
C GLN A 697 22.18 -4.11 4.08
N ARG A 698 23.45 -3.72 4.04
CA ARG A 698 23.93 -2.60 3.23
C ARG A 698 25.44 -2.69 3.02
N GLY A 699 25.91 -1.97 2.02
CA GLY A 699 27.33 -1.87 1.69
C GLY A 699 28.13 -1.00 2.66
N LYS A 700 29.45 -1.13 2.56
CA LYS A 700 30.41 -0.29 3.24
C LYS A 700 30.33 1.17 2.78
N GLU A 701 30.36 2.09 3.73
CA GLU A 701 30.27 3.54 3.50
C GLU A 701 31.30 4.31 4.34
N THR A 702 31.59 5.55 3.95
CA THR A 702 32.31 6.50 4.79
C THR A 702 31.31 7.50 5.39
N ILE A 703 31.16 7.49 6.70
CA ILE A 703 30.24 8.37 7.44
C ILE A 703 31.07 9.22 8.40
N ASN A 704 30.99 10.55 8.27
CA ASN A 704 31.76 11.50 9.08
C ASN A 704 33.27 11.21 9.09
N GLY A 705 33.82 10.83 7.93
CA GLY A 705 35.26 10.49 7.78
C GLY A 705 35.66 9.14 8.35
N GLN A 706 34.73 8.33 8.84
CA GLN A 706 34.97 7.00 9.40
C GLN A 706 34.29 5.90 8.58
N VAL A 707 34.88 4.71 8.53
CA VAL A 707 34.29 3.56 7.83
C VAL A 707 33.10 3.02 8.61
N ALA A 708 31.97 2.82 7.94
CA ALA A 708 30.82 2.08 8.42
C ALA A 708 30.66 0.81 7.58
N GLN A 709 30.56 -0.34 8.24
CA GLN A 709 30.45 -1.65 7.59
C GLN A 709 29.90 -2.68 8.58
N ILE A 710 29.19 -3.68 8.07
CA ILE A 710 28.85 -4.88 8.84
C ILE A 710 30.02 -5.83 8.69
N LYS A 711 30.64 -6.22 9.81
CA LYS A 711 31.75 -7.18 9.84
C LYS A 711 31.23 -8.58 10.15
N PRO A 712 31.29 -9.54 9.21
CA PRO A 712 30.83 -10.91 9.44
C PRO A 712 31.30 -11.51 10.77
N SER A 713 32.59 -11.39 11.10
CA SER A 713 33.19 -12.01 12.29
C SER A 713 32.70 -11.40 13.61
N GLU A 714 32.47 -10.09 13.68
CA GLU A 714 32.05 -9.38 14.89
C GLU A 714 30.53 -9.35 15.04
N ASP A 715 29.82 -9.00 13.96
CA ASP A 715 28.39 -8.69 13.95
C ASP A 715 27.51 -9.92 13.72
N LEU A 716 27.98 -10.86 12.89
CA LEU A 716 27.25 -12.09 12.55
C LEU A 716 27.80 -13.31 13.29
N GLY A 717 28.92 -13.14 14.00
CA GLY A 717 29.62 -14.21 14.71
C GLY A 717 30.39 -15.16 13.79
N ALA A 718 30.66 -14.78 12.55
CA ALA A 718 31.31 -15.60 11.53
C ALA A 718 32.80 -15.82 11.81
N LYS A 719 33.10 -16.58 12.86
CA LYS A 719 34.44 -16.95 13.31
C LYS A 719 34.63 -18.45 13.19
N ASP A 720 35.71 -18.86 12.53
CA ASP A 720 36.16 -20.24 12.45
C ASP A 720 37.56 -20.33 13.07
N ALA A 721 37.64 -20.89 14.27
CA ALA A 721 38.91 -21.12 14.97
C ALA A 721 39.54 -22.48 14.58
N ALA A 722 38.77 -23.37 13.95
CA ALA A 722 39.23 -24.71 13.59
C ALA A 722 40.14 -24.71 12.35
N ARG A 723 39.83 -23.88 11.35
CA ARG A 723 40.62 -23.76 10.09
C ARG A 723 41.05 -22.33 9.76
N ASN A 724 40.73 -21.34 10.60
CA ASN A 724 41.05 -19.93 10.37
C ASN A 724 40.48 -19.37 9.05
N THR A 725 39.28 -19.82 8.66
CA THR A 725 38.55 -19.22 7.54
C THR A 725 38.14 -17.79 7.91
N ASN A 726 38.63 -16.81 7.15
CA ASN A 726 38.34 -15.40 7.37
C ASN A 726 37.09 -14.98 6.60
N PHE A 727 35.93 -15.01 7.26
CA PHE A 727 34.66 -14.59 6.67
C PHE A 727 34.58 -13.08 6.38
N ASP A 728 35.45 -12.24 6.96
CA ASP A 728 35.46 -10.79 6.69
C ASP A 728 35.97 -10.45 5.28
N LEU A 729 36.51 -11.43 4.55
CA LEU A 729 36.83 -11.29 3.11
C LEU A 729 35.57 -11.19 2.24
N ASP A 730 34.43 -11.69 2.72
CA ASP A 730 33.13 -11.50 2.10
C ASP A 730 32.50 -10.19 2.59
N GLU A 731 33.01 -9.06 2.09
CA GLU A 731 32.54 -7.72 2.48
C GLU A 731 31.05 -7.58 2.18
N VAL A 732 30.26 -7.36 3.23
CA VAL A 732 28.80 -7.22 3.14
C VAL A 732 28.44 -6.07 2.22
N HIS A 733 27.72 -6.39 1.14
CA HIS A 733 27.14 -5.42 0.22
C HIS A 733 25.61 -5.32 0.37
N SER A 734 25.00 -4.35 -0.33
CA SER A 734 23.55 -4.22 -0.50
C SER A 734 22.90 -5.54 -0.95
N LEU A 735 21.61 -5.71 -0.68
CA LEU A 735 20.87 -6.85 -1.23
C LEU A 735 20.70 -6.64 -2.73
N GLN A 736 21.29 -7.53 -3.55
CA GLN A 736 21.35 -7.38 -5.00
C GLN A 736 20.39 -8.34 -5.70
N VAL A 737 19.50 -7.78 -6.53
CA VAL A 737 18.56 -8.53 -7.38
C VAL A 737 18.92 -8.25 -8.83
N ASN A 738 19.44 -9.24 -9.55
CA ASN A 738 19.94 -9.05 -10.91
C ASN A 738 18.83 -9.15 -11.96
N ASP A 739 17.82 -9.98 -11.70
CA ASP A 739 16.70 -10.23 -12.61
C ASP A 739 15.39 -10.30 -11.82
N ILE A 740 14.36 -9.60 -12.29
CA ILE A 740 13.05 -9.52 -11.63
C ILE A 740 11.91 -9.58 -12.66
N ASP A 741 10.98 -10.50 -12.42
CA ASP A 741 9.76 -10.72 -13.23
C ASP A 741 8.61 -11.13 -12.30
N ILE A 742 8.08 -10.13 -11.58
CA ILE A 742 6.97 -10.29 -10.63
C ILE A 742 5.76 -9.56 -11.21
N SER A 743 4.70 -10.31 -11.48
CA SER A 743 3.51 -9.78 -12.13
C SER A 743 2.27 -9.88 -11.24
N PHE A 744 1.41 -8.89 -11.36
CA PHE A 744 0.11 -8.81 -10.70
C PHE A 744 -1.00 -8.95 -11.76
N GLY A 745 -1.85 -9.96 -11.58
CA GLY A 745 -3.01 -10.20 -12.43
C GLY A 745 -4.23 -9.39 -12.00
N LYS A 746 -5.32 -9.51 -12.76
CA LYS A 746 -6.54 -8.72 -12.57
C LYS A 746 -7.20 -8.84 -11.18
N TYR A 747 -6.96 -9.93 -10.46
CA TYR A 747 -7.49 -10.13 -9.11
C TYR A 747 -6.54 -9.61 -8.04
N ALA A 748 -5.30 -9.25 -8.37
CA ALA A 748 -4.38 -8.68 -7.39
C ALA A 748 -4.86 -7.29 -6.94
N LYS A 749 -4.82 -7.06 -5.63
CA LYS A 749 -5.16 -5.79 -4.99
C LYS A 749 -4.10 -5.42 -3.96
N ASN A 750 -3.61 -4.18 -4.02
CA ASN A 750 -2.62 -3.64 -3.07
C ASN A 750 -1.34 -4.50 -2.95
N GLY A 751 -0.93 -5.13 -4.04
CA GLY A 751 0.33 -5.90 -4.08
C GLY A 751 1.55 -4.98 -4.18
N ILE A 752 2.64 -5.33 -3.49
CA ILE A 752 3.89 -4.57 -3.50
C ILE A 752 5.02 -5.41 -4.10
N MET A 753 5.71 -4.91 -5.12
CA MET A 753 6.80 -5.67 -5.75
C MET A 753 8.08 -5.65 -4.90
N LEU A 754 8.50 -4.47 -4.44
CA LEU A 754 9.74 -4.27 -3.70
C LEU A 754 9.49 -3.52 -2.40
N VAL A 755 9.94 -4.08 -1.28
CA VAL A 755 9.90 -3.44 0.04
C VAL A 755 11.29 -3.39 0.64
N SER A 756 11.69 -2.22 1.12
CA SER A 756 12.90 -2.02 1.92
C SER A 756 12.56 -1.30 3.23
N GLU A 757 12.89 -1.95 4.34
CA GLU A 757 12.68 -1.43 5.70
C GLU A 757 13.95 -1.47 6.54
N LYS A 758 13.91 -0.75 7.67
CA LYS A 758 14.89 -0.85 8.76
C LYS A 758 16.33 -0.58 8.29
N GLY A 759 16.52 0.35 7.36
CA GLY A 759 17.84 0.73 6.87
C GLY A 759 18.49 -0.27 5.92
N THR A 760 17.68 -1.15 5.30
CA THR A 760 18.17 -2.08 4.28
C THR A 760 18.41 -1.32 2.96
N VAL A 761 19.45 -1.69 2.22
CA VAL A 761 19.71 -1.17 0.86
C VAL A 761 19.44 -2.28 -0.15
N LEU A 762 18.50 -2.06 -1.06
CA LEU A 762 18.07 -2.99 -2.09
C LEU A 762 18.41 -2.46 -3.49
N ASP A 763 19.31 -3.14 -4.18
CA ASP A 763 19.77 -2.78 -5.53
C ASP A 763 19.17 -3.74 -6.57
N VAL A 764 18.26 -3.21 -7.40
CA VAL A 764 17.47 -3.99 -8.37
C VAL A 764 17.90 -3.67 -9.79
N ALA A 765 18.40 -4.67 -10.50
CA ALA A 765 18.85 -4.62 -11.89
C ALA A 765 19.87 -3.49 -12.17
N MET A 766 20.65 -3.11 -11.16
CA MET A 766 21.70 -2.11 -11.29
C MET A 766 22.87 -2.69 -12.09
N SER A 767 23.45 -1.89 -12.99
CA SER A 767 24.65 -2.29 -13.75
C SER A 767 25.87 -2.52 -12.85
N THR A 768 25.85 -1.98 -11.62
CA THR A 768 26.88 -2.15 -10.59
C THR A 768 26.70 -3.39 -9.73
N ASN A 769 25.59 -4.14 -9.89
CA ASN A 769 25.43 -5.39 -9.16
C ASN A 769 26.54 -6.38 -9.53
N LYS A 770 26.94 -7.21 -8.58
CA LYS A 770 27.94 -8.24 -8.81
C LYS A 770 27.34 -9.31 -9.72
N HIS A 771 28.10 -9.68 -10.76
CA HIS A 771 27.79 -10.79 -11.64
C HIS A 771 29.08 -11.35 -12.25
N GLN A 772 29.26 -12.68 -12.22
CA GLN A 772 30.39 -13.34 -12.90
C GLN A 772 29.92 -14.06 -14.16
N ALA A 773 30.02 -13.39 -15.32
CA ALA A 773 29.54 -13.91 -16.61
C ALA A 773 30.13 -15.28 -17.02
N SER A 774 31.31 -15.63 -16.50
CA SER A 774 31.95 -16.94 -16.75
C SER A 774 31.36 -18.09 -15.94
N ASP A 775 30.65 -17.81 -14.84
CA ASP A 775 29.95 -18.82 -14.04
C ASP A 775 28.48 -18.91 -14.52
N GLY A 776 28.19 -19.90 -15.37
CA GLY A 776 26.84 -20.11 -15.93
C GLY A 776 25.75 -20.47 -14.90
N THR A 777 26.10 -20.60 -13.62
CA THR A 777 25.13 -20.84 -12.53
C THR A 777 24.66 -19.56 -11.84
N THR A 778 25.30 -18.43 -12.15
CA THR A 778 24.99 -17.09 -11.62
C THR A 778 23.82 -16.44 -12.38
N VAL A 779 23.36 -15.27 -11.93
CA VAL A 779 22.19 -14.57 -12.49
C VAL A 779 22.65 -13.33 -13.26
N PRO A 780 22.54 -13.31 -14.59
CA PRO A 780 22.85 -12.11 -15.36
C PRO A 780 21.91 -10.97 -15.02
N ILE A 781 22.42 -9.73 -15.12
CA ILE A 781 21.61 -8.52 -14.93
C ILE A 781 20.63 -8.41 -16.09
N MET A 782 19.34 -8.28 -15.80
CA MET A 782 18.28 -8.21 -16.81
C MET A 782 18.46 -7.01 -17.76
N THR A 783 17.93 -7.14 -18.98
CA THR A 783 18.02 -6.09 -20.02
C THR A 783 16.68 -5.41 -20.31
N GLY A 784 15.56 -6.07 -20.02
CA GLY A 784 14.21 -5.55 -20.25
C GLY A 784 13.73 -4.57 -19.19
N ASP A 785 12.51 -4.08 -19.38
CA ASP A 785 11.80 -3.23 -18.42
C ASP A 785 11.26 -4.07 -17.25
N ILE A 786 11.20 -3.45 -16.06
CA ILE A 786 10.48 -3.96 -14.90
C ILE A 786 9.00 -3.59 -15.05
N LYS A 787 8.12 -4.58 -14.95
CA LYS A 787 6.68 -4.44 -15.21
C LYS A 787 5.88 -5.07 -14.08
N ASP A 788 4.76 -4.45 -13.69
CA ASP A 788 3.82 -5.01 -12.72
C ASP A 788 2.79 -5.98 -13.32
N HIS A 789 2.88 -6.28 -14.61
CA HIS A 789 1.95 -7.14 -15.33
C HIS A 789 2.70 -8.23 -16.09
N GLY A 790 1.98 -9.32 -16.37
CA GLY A 790 2.49 -10.44 -17.15
C GLY A 790 2.52 -10.15 -18.65
N THR A 791 2.44 -11.20 -19.46
CA THR A 791 2.54 -11.11 -20.93
C THR A 791 1.25 -10.67 -21.63
N ALA A 792 0.15 -10.48 -20.89
CA ALA A 792 -1.13 -10.07 -21.46
C ALA A 792 -1.04 -8.64 -22.03
N ASN A 793 -1.62 -8.43 -23.22
CA ASN A 793 -1.79 -7.09 -23.76
C ASN A 793 -2.94 -6.39 -23.04
N LEU A 794 -2.61 -5.33 -22.29
CA LEU A 794 -3.55 -4.54 -21.49
C LEU A 794 -4.00 -3.25 -22.18
N SER A 795 -3.53 -2.97 -23.39
CA SER A 795 -3.93 -1.77 -24.14
C SER A 795 -5.45 -1.73 -24.36
N GLY A 796 -6.09 -0.66 -23.89
CA GLY A 796 -7.53 -0.46 -23.95
C GLY A 796 -8.35 -1.31 -22.98
N LYS A 797 -7.71 -1.95 -21.98
CA LYS A 797 -8.32 -2.94 -21.08
C LYS A 797 -8.21 -2.58 -19.60
N ILE A 798 -7.69 -1.40 -19.27
CA ILE A 798 -7.63 -0.91 -17.89
C ILE A 798 -8.89 -0.09 -17.62
N SER A 799 -9.77 -0.56 -16.73
CA SER A 799 -11.10 0.04 -16.52
C SER A 799 -11.43 0.13 -15.04
N TYR A 800 -12.17 1.17 -14.63
CA TYR A 800 -12.76 1.27 -13.30
C TYR A 800 -13.81 0.17 -13.07
N ASN A 801 -14.53 -0.22 -14.12
CA ASN A 801 -15.51 -1.31 -14.09
C ASN A 801 -14.79 -2.68 -14.05
N ASP A 802 -15.09 -3.51 -13.04
CA ASP A 802 -14.42 -4.81 -12.85
C ASP A 802 -14.68 -5.80 -13.99
N THR A 803 -15.82 -5.69 -14.68
CA THR A 803 -16.19 -6.65 -15.75
C THR A 803 -15.34 -6.50 -17.00
N THR A 804 -14.85 -5.30 -17.27
CA THR A 804 -14.03 -4.96 -18.45
C THR A 804 -12.55 -4.81 -18.13
N ASN A 805 -12.18 -4.85 -16.85
CA ASN A 805 -10.81 -4.64 -16.41
C ASN A 805 -9.97 -5.93 -16.46
N GLU A 806 -8.74 -5.82 -16.98
CA GLU A 806 -7.77 -6.92 -16.99
C GLU A 806 -6.48 -6.61 -16.18
N ALA A 807 -6.36 -5.42 -15.57
CA ALA A 807 -5.18 -5.01 -14.79
C ALA A 807 -5.36 -5.19 -13.28
N ALA A 808 -4.26 -5.30 -12.55
CA ALA A 808 -4.26 -5.30 -11.09
C ALA A 808 -4.71 -3.95 -10.51
N THR A 809 -5.20 -3.95 -9.26
CA THR A 809 -5.73 -2.75 -8.59
C THR A 809 -4.77 -2.25 -7.50
N GLY A 810 -4.37 -0.99 -7.55
CA GLY A 810 -3.56 -0.38 -6.49
C GLY A 810 -2.17 -0.99 -6.26
N THR A 811 -1.49 -1.47 -7.30
CA THR A 811 -0.13 -2.03 -7.18
C THR A 811 0.90 -0.96 -6.79
N ILE A 812 1.93 -1.39 -6.05
CA ILE A 812 3.09 -0.56 -5.69
C ILE A 812 4.37 -1.20 -6.23
N ILE A 813 5.18 -0.47 -7.01
CA ILE A 813 6.45 -1.02 -7.52
C ILE A 813 7.50 -1.05 -6.41
N ALA A 814 7.72 0.07 -5.72
CA ALA A 814 8.69 0.13 -4.64
C ALA A 814 8.19 0.93 -3.44
N TYR A 815 8.40 0.36 -2.25
CA TYR A 815 8.07 0.94 -0.96
C TYR A 815 9.30 0.95 -0.05
N SER A 816 9.78 2.14 0.32
CA SER A 816 10.97 2.31 1.17
C SER A 816 10.58 3.03 2.46
N ASP A 817 10.93 2.45 3.62
CA ASP A 817 10.44 2.94 4.91
C ASP A 817 11.46 2.84 6.04
N GLY A 818 11.57 3.93 6.79
CA GLY A 818 12.33 3.98 8.04
C GLY A 818 13.83 4.09 7.87
N LYS A 819 14.53 3.85 8.99
CA LYS A 819 15.96 4.02 9.15
C LYS A 819 16.61 2.77 9.73
N TRP A 820 17.93 2.72 9.64
CA TRP A 820 18.75 1.72 10.30
C TRP A 820 18.81 2.02 11.81
N GLU A 821 18.47 1.01 12.61
CA GLU A 821 18.42 1.11 14.08
C GLU A 821 19.13 -0.09 14.71
N ASN A 822 20.20 0.15 15.46
CA ASN A 822 20.95 -0.95 16.06
C ASN A 822 20.15 -1.70 17.15
N ALA A 823 19.14 -1.07 17.75
CA ALA A 823 18.26 -1.74 18.70
C ALA A 823 17.53 -2.95 18.06
N ILE A 824 17.30 -2.91 16.75
CA ILE A 824 16.66 -3.97 15.97
C ILE A 824 17.72 -4.96 15.46
N HIS A 825 18.82 -4.45 14.92
CA HIS A 825 19.82 -5.28 14.23
C HIS A 825 20.85 -5.89 15.15
N GLN A 826 21.07 -5.31 16.33
CA GLN A 826 21.96 -5.78 17.41
C GLN A 826 23.37 -6.14 16.91
N MET A 827 23.93 -5.28 16.07
CA MET A 827 25.31 -5.39 15.60
C MET A 827 26.27 -4.91 16.69
N ALA A 828 27.37 -5.65 16.87
CA ALA A 828 28.29 -5.48 17.99
C ALA A 828 29.41 -4.47 17.68
N SER A 829 29.85 -4.41 16.41
CA SER A 829 30.94 -3.58 15.97
C SER A 829 30.57 -2.10 16.00
N VAL A 830 31.54 -1.25 16.34
CA VAL A 830 31.38 0.21 16.28
C VAL A 830 31.21 0.69 14.84
N GLU A 831 31.71 -0.05 13.84
CA GLU A 831 31.55 0.31 12.44
C GLU A 831 30.13 0.08 11.94
N ALA A 832 29.47 -1.01 12.33
CA ALA A 832 28.07 -1.24 11.98
C ALA A 832 27.16 -0.20 12.66
N GLN A 833 27.44 0.13 13.92
CA GLN A 833 26.68 1.15 14.66
C GLN A 833 26.73 2.55 14.04
N ARG A 834 27.74 2.87 13.22
CA ARG A 834 27.80 4.15 12.48
C ARG A 834 26.70 4.29 11.43
N PHE A 835 26.02 3.19 11.08
CA PHE A 835 24.86 3.24 10.20
C PHE A 835 23.60 3.81 10.86
N GLU A 836 23.60 4.04 12.18
CA GLU A 836 22.45 4.58 12.92
C GLU A 836 21.81 5.80 12.22
N GLY A 837 20.49 5.72 12.03
CA GLY A 837 19.70 6.81 11.43
C GLY A 837 19.80 6.94 9.91
N LYS A 838 20.61 6.12 9.24
CA LYS A 838 20.64 6.07 7.77
C LYS A 838 19.34 5.46 7.22
N PRO A 839 18.88 5.90 6.05
CA PRO A 839 17.59 5.50 5.53
C PRO A 839 17.59 4.07 4.98
N SER A 840 16.41 3.47 4.90
CA SER A 840 16.15 2.36 3.96
C SER A 840 16.25 2.89 2.53
N GLU A 841 16.85 2.13 1.61
CA GLU A 841 17.08 2.58 0.23
C GLU A 841 16.67 1.50 -0.78
N ILE A 842 16.06 1.94 -1.89
CA ILE A 842 15.81 1.10 -3.07
C ILE A 842 16.38 1.80 -4.31
N ASN A 843 17.29 1.14 -5.02
CA ASN A 843 17.88 1.62 -6.26
C ASN A 843 17.42 0.73 -7.43
N ILE A 844 16.82 1.32 -8.46
CA ILE A 844 16.22 0.60 -9.59
C ILE A 844 16.94 0.99 -10.88
N GLY A 845 17.66 0.03 -11.47
CA GLY A 845 18.57 0.25 -12.59
C GLY A 845 17.94 0.23 -13.99
N LYS A 846 16.66 -0.13 -14.11
CA LYS A 846 15.96 -0.32 -15.40
C LYS A 846 14.69 0.50 -15.49
N ASN A 847 14.12 0.57 -16.69
CA ASN A 847 12.84 1.23 -16.91
C ASN A 847 11.74 0.52 -16.12
N VAL A 848 10.72 1.28 -15.71
CA VAL A 848 9.55 0.79 -14.99
C VAL A 848 8.28 1.10 -15.77
N VAL A 849 7.43 0.09 -15.96
CA VAL A 849 6.10 0.25 -16.54
C VAL A 849 5.04 -0.21 -15.53
N LEU A 850 4.23 0.75 -15.07
CA LEU A 850 3.13 0.56 -14.14
C LEU A 850 1.81 0.55 -14.91
N THR A 851 0.98 -0.48 -14.72
CA THR A 851 -0.36 -0.52 -15.32
C THR A 851 -1.32 0.48 -14.70
N ALA A 852 -1.25 0.66 -13.38
CA ALA A 852 -2.05 1.61 -12.59
C ALA A 852 -3.56 1.56 -12.79
N ARG A 853 -4.27 1.02 -11.80
CA ARG A 853 -5.72 1.16 -11.67
C ARG A 853 -6.08 1.67 -10.28
N TYR A 854 -6.56 2.91 -10.22
CA TYR A 854 -7.18 3.46 -9.02
C TYR A 854 -8.60 2.90 -8.84
N LYS A 855 -8.97 2.60 -7.60
CA LYS A 855 -10.34 2.22 -7.25
C LYS A 855 -10.73 2.64 -5.85
N GLU A 856 -11.98 3.09 -5.71
CA GLU A 856 -12.67 3.26 -4.43
C GLU A 856 -13.73 2.15 -4.31
N PHE A 857 -13.75 1.47 -3.18
CA PHE A 857 -14.63 0.34 -2.91
C PHE A 857 -15.88 0.78 -2.13
N ALA A 858 -16.88 -0.09 -2.07
CA ALA A 858 -18.16 0.22 -1.43
C ALA A 858 -18.05 0.52 0.08
N ASP A 859 -17.00 0.02 0.72
CA ASP A 859 -16.68 0.28 2.13
C ASP A 859 -15.92 1.62 2.34
N GLY A 860 -15.69 2.38 1.26
CA GLY A 860 -14.94 3.63 1.28
C GLY A 860 -13.42 3.46 1.25
N THR A 861 -12.91 2.22 1.24
CA THR A 861 -11.47 1.97 1.09
C THR A 861 -11.00 2.36 -0.31
N LYS A 862 -9.76 2.86 -0.40
CA LYS A 862 -9.16 3.33 -1.64
C LYS A 862 -7.89 2.54 -1.92
N SER A 863 -7.77 2.06 -3.14
CA SER A 863 -6.57 1.42 -3.66
C SER A 863 -5.90 2.35 -4.66
N THR A 864 -4.80 2.97 -4.25
CA THR A 864 -4.05 3.92 -5.06
C THR A 864 -2.79 3.25 -5.63
N PRO A 865 -2.65 3.16 -6.96
CA PRO A 865 -1.44 2.62 -7.56
C PRO A 865 -0.30 3.63 -7.48
N VAL A 866 0.88 3.17 -7.03
CA VAL A 866 2.05 4.04 -6.82
C VAL A 866 3.29 3.41 -7.45
N ALA A 867 4.05 4.16 -8.25
CA ALA A 867 5.33 3.61 -8.70
C ALA A 867 6.32 3.58 -7.52
N TYR A 868 6.57 4.73 -6.88
CA TYR A 868 7.54 4.83 -5.80
C TYR A 868 6.94 5.52 -4.57
N ALA A 869 6.95 4.83 -3.43
CA ALA A 869 6.50 5.36 -2.15
C ALA A 869 7.63 5.34 -1.13
N ALA A 870 7.98 6.50 -0.56
CA ALA A 870 9.02 6.62 0.44
C ALA A 870 8.51 7.30 1.72
N LYS A 871 8.64 6.65 2.87
CA LYS A 871 8.11 7.11 4.15
C LYS A 871 9.16 7.08 5.25
N ASN A 872 8.98 7.90 6.29
CA ASN A 872 9.82 7.90 7.49
C ASN A 872 11.33 7.95 7.19
N SER A 873 11.72 8.85 6.27
CA SER A 873 13.07 9.00 5.72
C SER A 873 13.57 7.93 4.74
N GLY A 874 12.73 6.97 4.32
CA GLY A 874 13.06 6.06 3.24
C GLY A 874 13.45 6.79 1.95
N VAL A 875 14.29 6.15 1.14
CA VAL A 875 14.82 6.69 -0.11
C VAL A 875 14.57 5.73 -1.28
N ILE A 876 14.18 6.27 -2.43
CA ILE A 876 14.09 5.53 -3.70
C ILE A 876 14.78 6.31 -4.81
N ASN A 877 15.63 5.64 -5.60
CA ASN A 877 16.27 6.18 -6.79
C ASN A 877 15.95 5.31 -8.02
N ALA A 878 15.28 5.90 -9.01
CA ALA A 878 14.98 5.25 -10.28
C ALA A 878 15.91 5.77 -11.38
N TYR A 879 16.76 4.90 -11.92
CA TYR A 879 17.77 5.21 -12.92
C TYR A 879 17.30 5.01 -14.37
N GLY A 880 16.17 4.33 -14.57
CA GLY A 880 15.51 4.20 -15.88
C GLY A 880 14.27 5.08 -16.00
N THR A 881 13.66 5.07 -17.20
CA THR A 881 12.40 5.79 -17.44
C THR A 881 11.25 5.19 -16.63
N THR A 882 10.29 6.00 -16.21
CA THR A 882 9.10 5.53 -15.47
C THR A 882 7.83 5.87 -16.22
N LYS A 883 7.01 4.87 -16.54
CA LYS A 883 5.77 5.05 -17.32
C LYS A 883 4.58 4.44 -16.59
N SER A 884 3.56 5.24 -16.34
CA SER A 884 2.23 4.79 -15.92
C SER A 884 1.29 4.77 -17.12
N LYS A 885 0.68 3.61 -17.36
CA LYS A 885 -0.15 3.35 -18.55
C LYS A 885 -1.65 3.41 -18.28
N GLY A 886 -2.06 3.45 -17.01
CA GLY A 886 -3.46 3.55 -16.61
C GLY A 886 -3.81 4.89 -15.97
N PHE A 887 -4.71 4.88 -14.98
CA PHE A 887 -5.30 6.10 -14.41
C PHE A 887 -5.25 6.13 -12.87
N GLY A 888 -5.27 7.35 -12.32
CA GLY A 888 -5.19 7.61 -10.88
C GLY A 888 -3.87 7.18 -10.24
N SER A 889 -2.78 7.13 -11.03
CA SER A 889 -1.46 6.76 -10.53
C SER A 889 -0.76 7.90 -9.82
N VAL A 890 0.01 7.57 -8.78
CA VAL A 890 1.02 8.46 -8.21
C VAL A 890 2.40 7.95 -8.62
N LEU A 891 3.18 8.69 -9.41
CA LEU A 891 4.52 8.23 -9.79
C LEU A 891 5.47 8.24 -8.58
N ALA A 892 5.42 9.31 -7.78
CA ALA A 892 6.25 9.43 -6.59
C ALA A 892 5.45 9.99 -5.41
N TYR A 893 5.39 9.23 -4.32
CA TYR A 893 4.79 9.63 -3.05
C TYR A 893 5.87 9.70 -1.96
N THR A 894 5.94 10.82 -1.25
CA THR A 894 6.81 10.98 -0.09
C THR A 894 6.08 11.53 1.13
N GLU A 895 6.40 10.98 2.29
CA GLU A 895 5.85 11.40 3.58
C GLU A 895 6.91 11.32 4.68
N SER A 896 6.81 12.18 5.69
CA SER A 896 7.66 12.13 6.88
C SER A 896 9.16 12.01 6.57
N ALA A 897 9.68 12.99 5.82
CA ALA A 897 11.07 13.10 5.35
C ALA A 897 11.51 12.06 4.29
N GLY A 898 10.58 11.33 3.68
CA GLY A 898 10.87 10.41 2.57
C GLY A 898 11.40 11.12 1.31
N LYS A 899 12.21 10.42 0.51
CA LYS A 899 12.78 10.98 -0.72
C LYS A 899 12.64 10.03 -1.91
N VAL A 900 12.15 10.56 -3.03
CA VAL A 900 12.11 9.84 -4.32
C VAL A 900 12.82 10.67 -5.39
N THR A 901 13.69 10.03 -6.18
CA THR A 901 14.38 10.67 -7.30
C THR A 901 14.20 9.84 -8.58
N LEU A 902 13.60 10.44 -9.60
CA LEU A 902 13.50 9.91 -10.96
C LEU A 902 14.58 10.59 -11.82
N LYS A 903 15.54 9.80 -12.28
CA LYS A 903 16.74 10.31 -12.97
C LYS A 903 16.55 10.49 -14.48
N GLU A 904 15.60 9.75 -15.04
CA GLU A 904 15.25 9.79 -16.45
C GLU A 904 13.81 10.27 -16.66
N GLU A 905 13.38 10.37 -17.92
CA GLU A 905 12.05 10.84 -18.28
C GLU A 905 10.92 10.01 -17.64
N ALA A 906 9.84 10.71 -17.27
CA ALA A 906 8.68 10.12 -16.62
C ALA A 906 7.38 10.46 -17.38
N GLU A 907 6.45 9.51 -17.43
CA GLU A 907 5.19 9.63 -18.15
C GLU A 907 4.02 9.04 -17.35
N ALA A 908 2.90 9.75 -17.25
CA ALA A 908 1.64 9.25 -16.70
C ALA A 908 0.45 9.79 -17.52
N ILE A 909 0.17 9.13 -18.65
CA ILE A 909 -0.78 9.63 -19.65
C ILE A 909 -1.98 8.70 -19.92
N GLY A 910 -2.07 7.55 -19.26
CA GLY A 910 -3.23 6.66 -19.41
C GLY A 910 -3.41 6.05 -20.81
N GLU A 911 -2.31 5.67 -21.47
CA GLU A 911 -2.32 5.12 -22.83
C GLU A 911 -3.15 3.83 -22.98
N TRP A 912 -3.26 3.01 -21.93
CA TRP A 912 -3.93 1.70 -21.96
C TRP A 912 -5.35 1.72 -21.37
N VAL A 913 -5.86 2.91 -21.04
CA VAL A 913 -7.14 3.07 -20.37
C VAL A 913 -8.32 2.76 -21.31
N ASN A 914 -9.29 1.99 -20.82
CA ASN A 914 -10.60 1.85 -21.43
C ASN A 914 -11.43 3.10 -21.11
N LYS A 915 -11.86 3.84 -22.13
CA LYS A 915 -12.62 5.10 -21.97
C LYS A 915 -14.13 4.85 -21.80
N ASP A 916 -14.51 3.86 -21.01
CA ASP A 916 -15.91 3.63 -20.63
C ASP A 916 -16.45 4.74 -19.71
N ALA A 917 -17.78 4.77 -19.50
CA ALA A 917 -18.44 5.85 -18.77
C ALA A 917 -18.00 5.99 -17.30
N GLU A 918 -17.60 4.90 -16.66
CA GLU A 918 -17.13 4.92 -15.27
C GLU A 918 -15.68 5.41 -15.20
N THR A 919 -14.84 4.96 -16.14
CA THR A 919 -13.41 5.28 -16.17
C THR A 919 -13.11 6.72 -16.58
N LYS A 920 -13.93 7.32 -17.48
CA LYS A 920 -13.72 8.70 -17.98
C LYS A 920 -13.50 9.75 -16.89
N LYS A 921 -14.10 9.55 -15.71
CA LYS A 921 -14.01 10.47 -14.56
C LYS A 921 -12.59 10.58 -13.98
N TYR A 922 -11.71 9.63 -14.29
CA TYR A 922 -10.40 9.50 -13.67
C TYR A 922 -9.21 9.71 -14.64
N LEU A 923 -9.46 9.97 -15.93
CA LEU A 923 -8.41 10.08 -16.96
C LEU A 923 -7.34 11.13 -16.66
N TYR A 924 -7.71 12.21 -15.97
CA TYR A 924 -6.85 13.35 -15.63
C TYR A 924 -6.61 13.47 -14.12
N SER A 925 -6.59 12.32 -13.43
CA SER A 925 -6.37 12.23 -11.98
C SER A 925 -4.98 11.72 -11.59
N ASN A 926 -4.06 11.54 -12.55
CA ASN A 926 -2.71 11.11 -12.23
C ASN A 926 -1.95 12.21 -11.49
N ILE A 927 -1.02 11.79 -10.64
CA ILE A 927 -0.13 12.67 -9.88
C ILE A 927 1.32 12.30 -10.20
N GLY A 928 2.11 13.28 -10.62
CA GLY A 928 3.54 13.13 -10.84
C GLY A 928 4.24 12.94 -9.50
N GLY A 929 4.46 14.06 -8.80
CA GLY A 929 4.97 14.05 -7.42
C GLY A 929 3.88 14.41 -6.41
N TYR A 930 3.84 13.68 -5.30
CA TYR A 930 3.11 14.05 -4.09
C TYR A 930 4.09 14.02 -2.90
N ALA A 931 4.43 15.21 -2.37
CA ALA A 931 5.25 15.35 -1.18
C ALA A 931 4.45 15.91 0.00
N LYS A 932 4.51 15.21 1.14
CA LYS A 932 3.80 15.56 2.37
C LYS A 932 4.77 15.64 3.55
N ASP A 933 4.64 16.66 4.39
CA ASP A 933 5.47 16.92 5.58
C ASP A 933 6.87 17.48 5.27
N ALA A 934 7.49 18.07 6.30
CA ALA A 934 8.81 18.67 6.21
C ALA A 934 9.88 17.64 5.79
N ASN A 935 10.80 18.10 4.92
CA ASN A 935 11.90 17.32 4.35
C ASN A 935 11.47 16.16 3.43
N SER A 936 10.18 16.01 3.12
CA SER A 936 9.74 15.05 2.13
C SER A 936 9.94 15.63 0.73
N VAL A 937 10.71 14.94 -0.11
CA VAL A 937 11.19 15.50 -1.39
C VAL A 937 10.96 14.55 -2.56
N VAL A 938 10.33 15.05 -3.63
CA VAL A 938 10.28 14.38 -4.93
C VAL A 938 11.12 15.14 -5.94
N ASN A 939 12.03 14.44 -6.63
CA ASN A 939 12.86 15.02 -7.69
C ASN A 939 12.61 14.32 -9.02
N PHE A 940 12.28 15.09 -10.05
CA PHE A 940 12.35 14.70 -11.45
C PHE A 940 13.57 15.41 -12.06
N GLU A 941 14.63 14.67 -12.37
CA GLU A 941 15.85 15.23 -12.97
C GLU A 941 15.67 15.54 -14.46
N LYS A 942 14.69 14.89 -15.13
CA LYS A 942 14.31 15.08 -16.54
C LYS A 942 12.84 15.45 -16.68
N ASN A 943 12.37 15.49 -17.93
CA ASN A 943 11.02 15.94 -18.27
C ASN A 943 9.93 14.97 -17.76
N LEU A 944 8.83 15.52 -17.28
CA LEU A 944 7.59 14.82 -16.95
C LEU A 944 6.51 15.12 -17.99
N LYS A 945 5.82 14.08 -18.47
CA LYS A 945 4.61 14.16 -19.29
C LYS A 945 3.42 13.57 -18.55
N ILE A 946 2.35 14.34 -18.29
CA ILE A 946 1.29 13.90 -17.40
C ILE A 946 -0.11 14.42 -17.77
N ASN A 947 -1.11 13.53 -17.65
CA ASN A 947 -2.53 13.88 -17.61
C ASN A 947 -3.00 13.91 -16.15
N GLY A 948 -3.05 15.11 -15.58
CA GLY A 948 -3.39 15.39 -14.20
C GLY A 948 -2.46 16.41 -13.56
N MET A 949 -2.09 16.18 -12.29
CA MET A 949 -1.25 17.08 -11.52
C MET A 949 0.22 16.69 -11.64
N ALA A 950 1.08 17.59 -12.12
CA ALA A 950 2.52 17.36 -12.15
C ALA A 950 3.15 17.35 -10.74
N GLY A 951 2.64 18.19 -9.84
CA GLY A 951 3.14 18.25 -8.47
C GLY A 951 2.09 18.71 -7.46
N PHE A 952 1.99 17.98 -6.35
CA PHE A 952 1.21 18.32 -5.17
C PHE A 952 2.10 18.34 -3.92
N ALA A 953 2.39 19.51 -3.36
CA ALA A 953 3.22 19.65 -2.16
C ALA A 953 2.40 20.16 -0.98
N THR A 954 2.50 19.51 0.19
CA THR A 954 1.81 19.98 1.42
C THR A 954 2.63 19.79 2.69
N GLY A 955 2.38 20.60 3.71
CA GLY A 955 2.97 20.41 5.04
C GLY A 955 4.48 20.65 5.06
N ALA A 956 4.98 21.59 4.27
CA ALA A 956 6.41 21.80 4.00
C ALA A 956 7.13 20.70 3.18
N GLY A 957 6.37 19.87 2.45
CA GLY A 957 6.93 19.00 1.41
C GLY A 957 7.44 19.78 0.19
N GLU A 958 8.38 19.22 -0.56
CA GLU A 958 9.00 19.85 -1.73
C GLU A 958 8.98 18.95 -2.98
N ILE A 959 8.64 19.54 -4.12
CA ILE A 959 8.66 18.88 -5.43
C ILE A 959 9.55 19.67 -6.38
N ASN A 960 10.47 18.97 -7.04
CA ASN A 960 11.42 19.54 -8.01
C ASN A 960 11.19 18.91 -9.38
N LEU A 961 10.61 19.67 -10.30
CA LEU A 961 10.42 19.31 -11.71
C LEU A 961 11.52 19.98 -12.54
N ASN A 962 12.72 19.41 -12.58
CA ASN A 962 13.90 20.09 -13.12
C ASN A 962 13.98 20.09 -14.66
N GLY A 963 13.18 19.27 -15.33
CA GLY A 963 13.07 19.29 -16.80
C GLY A 963 12.64 20.67 -17.33
N THR A 964 13.07 21.01 -18.54
CA THR A 964 12.73 22.28 -19.21
C THR A 964 11.63 22.14 -20.25
N ALA A 965 11.25 20.90 -20.58
CA ALA A 965 10.22 20.57 -21.56
C ALA A 965 9.15 19.65 -20.94
N ASN A 966 8.74 19.95 -19.69
CA ASN A 966 7.62 19.25 -19.07
C ASN A 966 6.33 19.49 -19.85
N LYS A 967 5.40 18.55 -19.80
CA LYS A 967 4.10 18.63 -20.49
C LYS A 967 2.99 18.20 -19.56
N VAL A 968 2.10 19.13 -19.23
CA VAL A 968 1.04 18.92 -18.24
C VAL A 968 -0.31 19.20 -18.88
N GLN A 969 -1.17 18.19 -18.95
CA GLN A 969 -2.60 18.36 -19.26
C GLN A 969 -3.36 18.31 -17.94
N THR A 970 -3.93 19.44 -17.49
CA THR A 970 -4.54 19.50 -16.16
C THR A 970 -5.90 18.83 -16.13
N GLY A 971 -6.28 18.32 -14.95
CA GLY A 971 -7.68 18.14 -14.60
C GLY A 971 -8.25 19.37 -13.88
N LYS A 972 -9.50 19.28 -13.42
CA LYS A 972 -10.19 20.37 -12.69
C LYS A 972 -9.47 20.88 -11.43
N ASP A 973 -8.62 20.04 -10.81
CA ASP A 973 -7.88 20.40 -9.59
C ASP A 973 -6.55 21.13 -9.90
N GLY A 974 -6.27 21.39 -11.17
CA GLY A 974 -5.08 22.11 -11.65
C GLY A 974 -3.91 21.19 -12.00
N GLY A 975 -2.77 21.80 -12.34
CA GLY A 975 -1.52 21.12 -12.71
C GLY A 975 -0.44 21.18 -11.63
N LEU A 976 -0.38 22.25 -10.85
CA LEU A 976 0.60 22.46 -9.78
C LEU A 976 -0.09 22.97 -8.52
N VAL A 977 0.12 22.30 -7.39
CA VAL A 977 -0.54 22.65 -6.12
C VAL A 977 0.47 22.68 -4.97
N ALA A 978 0.42 23.73 -4.16
CA ALA A 978 1.23 23.90 -2.96
C ALA A 978 0.38 24.39 -1.77
N LEU A 979 0.31 23.63 -0.69
CA LEU A 979 -0.49 23.94 0.50
C LEU A 979 0.33 23.83 1.79
N ASN A 980 -0.09 24.49 2.86
CA ASN A 980 0.46 24.36 4.21
C ASN A 980 2.00 24.39 4.26
N GLY A 981 2.63 25.40 3.65
CA GLY A 981 4.09 25.54 3.57
C GLY A 981 4.75 24.74 2.45
N GLY A 982 4.00 24.06 1.60
CA GLY A 982 4.50 23.25 0.50
C GLY A 982 5.23 24.07 -0.57
N LYS A 983 6.14 23.42 -1.29
CA LYS A 983 6.93 24.05 -2.34
C LYS A 983 6.97 23.22 -3.63
N VAL A 984 6.68 23.85 -4.76
CA VAL A 984 6.81 23.23 -6.09
C VAL A 984 7.73 24.08 -6.95
N ASN A 985 8.81 23.48 -7.45
CA ASN A 985 9.74 24.12 -8.38
C ASN A 985 9.52 23.53 -9.78
N PHE A 986 9.20 24.39 -10.75
CA PHE A 986 8.87 24.01 -12.14
C PHE A 986 9.90 24.58 -13.12
N GLY A 987 10.70 23.69 -13.71
CA GLY A 987 11.85 24.01 -14.57
C GLY A 987 11.50 24.51 -15.98
N GLY A 988 10.24 24.45 -16.38
CA GLY A 988 9.78 24.91 -17.69
C GLY A 988 9.00 23.86 -18.48
N GLY A 989 8.41 24.29 -19.60
CA GLY A 989 7.59 23.47 -20.48
C GLY A 989 6.17 24.00 -20.66
N ASP A 990 5.24 23.14 -21.06
CA ASP A 990 3.88 23.51 -21.42
C ASP A 990 2.85 23.01 -20.39
N ILE A 991 1.93 23.88 -20.00
CA ILE A 991 0.74 23.55 -19.20
C ILE A 991 -0.50 23.84 -20.05
N TYR A 992 -1.37 22.84 -20.21
CA TYR A 992 -2.64 22.93 -20.94
C TYR A 992 -3.79 22.84 -19.95
N HIS A 993 -4.54 23.93 -19.81
CA HIS A 993 -5.70 24.08 -18.93
C HIS A 993 -6.96 24.28 -19.77
N GLU A 994 -7.68 23.18 -20.01
CA GLU A 994 -8.78 23.14 -20.97
C GLU A 994 -9.82 22.08 -20.62
N THR A 995 -11.11 22.42 -20.77
CA THR A 995 -12.22 21.50 -20.51
C THR A 995 -12.28 20.35 -21.51
N THR A 996 -12.08 20.66 -22.79
CA THR A 996 -11.93 19.65 -23.85
C THR A 996 -10.51 19.72 -24.38
N VAL A 997 -9.83 18.58 -24.42
CA VAL A 997 -8.44 18.52 -24.89
C VAL A 997 -8.38 18.88 -26.36
N THR A 998 -7.69 19.97 -26.69
CA THR A 998 -7.65 20.49 -28.08
C THR A 998 -6.45 20.00 -28.87
N THR A 999 -5.41 19.49 -28.19
CA THR A 999 -4.15 19.05 -28.81
C THR A 999 -3.74 17.64 -28.36
N ASN A 1000 -2.94 16.95 -29.18
CA ASN A 1000 -2.32 15.68 -28.79
C ASN A 1000 -0.90 15.85 -28.20
N ASN A 1001 -0.59 17.04 -27.68
CA ASN A 1001 0.77 17.38 -27.26
C ASN A 1001 1.23 16.59 -26.03
N VAL A 1002 0.30 16.20 -25.15
CA VAL A 1002 0.54 15.44 -23.93
C VAL A 1002 0.19 13.95 -24.09
N GLY A 1003 -0.86 13.59 -24.81
CA GLY A 1003 -1.22 12.20 -25.11
C GLY A 1003 -1.60 12.04 -26.57
N ALA A 1004 -1.12 10.98 -27.23
CA ALA A 1004 -1.25 10.82 -28.68
C ALA A 1004 -2.71 10.70 -29.16
N ASN A 1005 -3.63 10.27 -28.28
CA ASN A 1005 -5.03 9.98 -28.60
C ASN A 1005 -6.01 10.67 -27.62
N ASN A 1006 -5.64 11.85 -27.12
CA ASN A 1006 -6.41 12.56 -26.08
C ASN A 1006 -7.31 13.66 -26.64
N GLN A 1007 -7.05 14.14 -27.85
CA GLN A 1007 -7.84 15.21 -28.45
C GLN A 1007 -9.34 14.84 -28.47
N GLY A 1008 -10.17 15.76 -27.98
CA GLY A 1008 -11.61 15.59 -27.83
C GLY A 1008 -12.04 14.97 -26.50
N ASP A 1009 -11.12 14.48 -25.67
CA ASP A 1009 -11.44 14.02 -24.32
C ASP A 1009 -11.85 15.19 -23.41
N ASN A 1010 -12.75 14.92 -22.48
CA ASN A 1010 -13.11 15.86 -21.42
C ASN A 1010 -12.12 15.74 -20.26
N ALA A 1011 -11.35 16.80 -20.00
CA ALA A 1011 -10.39 16.87 -18.90
C ALA A 1011 -11.00 17.34 -17.57
N GLY A 1012 -12.29 17.66 -17.56
CA GLY A 1012 -13.03 18.17 -16.42
C GLY A 1012 -13.58 19.56 -16.70
N ASP A 1013 -14.59 19.98 -15.94
CA ASP A 1013 -15.10 21.35 -15.98
C ASP A 1013 -14.10 22.28 -15.30
N HIS A 1014 -13.52 23.18 -16.09
CA HIS A 1014 -12.53 24.14 -15.63
C HIS A 1014 -13.11 25.52 -15.31
N ALA A 1015 -14.42 25.74 -15.43
CA ALA A 1015 -15.03 27.07 -15.25
C ALA A 1015 -14.72 27.72 -13.88
N GLN A 1016 -14.42 26.91 -12.86
CA GLN A 1016 -14.04 27.34 -11.51
C GLN A 1016 -12.66 26.83 -11.07
N SER A 1017 -11.79 26.49 -12.01
CA SER A 1017 -10.43 26.02 -11.70
C SER A 1017 -9.36 27.03 -12.10
N THR A 1018 -8.16 26.82 -11.56
CA THR A 1018 -6.93 27.54 -11.94
C THR A 1018 -5.88 26.51 -12.35
N PRO A 1019 -4.98 26.83 -13.30
CA PRO A 1019 -3.90 25.93 -13.70
C PRO A 1019 -2.92 25.61 -12.57
N PHE A 1020 -2.80 26.50 -11.58
CA PHE A 1020 -1.97 26.29 -10.41
C PHE A 1020 -2.51 27.02 -9.19
N TYR A 1021 -2.25 26.48 -8.00
CA TYR A 1021 -2.76 27.00 -6.74
C TYR A 1021 -1.72 26.94 -5.62
N ALA A 1022 -1.51 28.05 -4.92
CA ALA A 1022 -0.75 28.13 -3.69
C ALA A 1022 -1.51 28.90 -2.60
N ASP A 1023 -1.45 28.43 -1.35
CA ASP A 1023 -1.90 29.24 -0.20
C ASP A 1023 -0.86 30.29 0.22
N SER A 1024 -1.19 31.11 1.22
CA SER A 1024 -0.33 32.23 1.67
C SER A 1024 1.01 31.82 2.26
N SER A 1025 1.17 30.56 2.66
CA SER A 1025 2.39 30.02 3.25
C SER A 1025 3.24 29.22 2.26
N SER A 1026 2.70 28.96 1.06
CA SER A 1026 3.23 28.00 0.11
C SER A 1026 3.75 28.69 -1.14
N HIS A 1027 4.65 28.01 -1.87
CA HIS A 1027 5.37 28.63 -2.99
C HIS A 1027 5.40 27.73 -4.23
N ILE A 1028 5.03 28.30 -5.38
CA ILE A 1028 5.28 27.73 -6.70
C ILE A 1028 6.30 28.61 -7.41
N ASN A 1029 7.42 28.01 -7.83
CA ASN A 1029 8.55 28.70 -8.43
C ASN A 1029 8.74 28.26 -9.89
N PHE A 1030 8.51 29.16 -10.84
CA PHE A 1030 8.81 28.94 -12.24
C PHE A 1030 10.28 29.31 -12.51
N THR A 1031 11.15 28.31 -12.65
CA THR A 1031 12.60 28.51 -12.77
C THR A 1031 13.09 28.50 -14.22
N GLY A 1032 12.27 28.09 -15.18
CA GLY A 1032 12.57 28.18 -16.61
C GLY A 1032 11.34 28.46 -17.47
N ALA A 1033 11.57 28.65 -18.78
CA ALA A 1033 10.57 29.10 -19.74
C ALA A 1033 9.33 28.21 -19.73
N THR A 1034 8.17 28.80 -19.45
CA THR A 1034 6.90 28.09 -19.28
C THR A 1034 5.83 28.69 -20.18
N THR A 1035 5.15 27.85 -20.97
CA THR A 1035 3.98 28.24 -21.75
C THR A 1035 2.73 27.74 -21.04
N LEU A 1036 1.85 28.66 -20.64
CA LEU A 1036 0.55 28.35 -20.09
C LEU A 1036 -0.51 28.57 -21.19
N ASN A 1037 -1.11 27.47 -21.67
CA ASN A 1037 -2.19 27.49 -22.64
C ASN A 1037 -3.53 27.33 -21.91
N MET A 1038 -4.42 28.31 -22.03
CA MET A 1038 -5.71 28.34 -21.33
C MET A 1038 -6.88 28.48 -22.30
N SER A 1039 -7.84 27.56 -22.24
CA SER A 1039 -9.11 27.70 -22.97
C SER A 1039 -10.32 27.98 -22.07
N ASP A 1040 -10.20 27.69 -20.78
CA ASP A 1040 -11.25 27.80 -19.78
C ASP A 1040 -10.62 28.06 -18.39
N GLY A 1041 -11.43 28.53 -17.44
CA GLY A 1041 -11.03 28.76 -16.05
C GLY A 1041 -10.44 30.13 -15.73
N ILE A 1042 -9.89 30.27 -14.52
CA ILE A 1042 -9.48 31.54 -13.92
C ILE A 1042 -7.96 31.63 -13.87
N LEU A 1043 -7.38 32.68 -14.48
CA LEU A 1043 -5.92 32.87 -14.58
C LEU A 1043 -5.33 33.55 -13.33
N ILE A 1044 -5.97 34.62 -12.82
CA ILE A 1044 -5.49 35.41 -11.67
C ILE A 1044 -6.50 35.31 -10.52
N PRO A 1045 -6.42 34.24 -9.69
CA PRO A 1045 -7.23 34.12 -8.47
C PRO A 1045 -6.85 35.08 -7.35
N GLY A 1046 -5.60 35.58 -7.36
CA GLY A 1046 -5.01 36.33 -6.25
C GLY A 1046 -4.83 37.82 -6.50
N THR A 1047 -4.07 38.46 -5.62
CA THR A 1047 -3.70 39.88 -5.75
C THR A 1047 -2.32 40.02 -6.41
N ALA A 1048 -1.96 41.23 -6.86
CA ALA A 1048 -0.64 41.48 -7.45
C ALA A 1048 0.55 41.22 -6.49
N ALA A 1049 0.30 41.19 -5.16
CA ALA A 1049 1.30 40.85 -4.15
C ALA A 1049 1.61 39.34 -4.11
N ASP A 1050 0.70 38.50 -4.62
CA ASP A 1050 0.89 37.06 -4.70
C ASP A 1050 1.91 36.64 -5.78
N TYR A 1051 2.28 37.55 -6.68
CA TYR A 1051 3.13 37.28 -7.84
C TYR A 1051 4.45 38.05 -7.78
N ALA A 1052 5.56 37.39 -8.13
CA ALA A 1052 6.87 38.01 -8.26
C ALA A 1052 7.54 37.65 -9.60
N ALA A 1053 8.15 38.66 -10.24
CA ALA A 1053 8.89 38.46 -11.49
C ALA A 1053 10.11 37.55 -11.27
N ALA A 1054 10.90 37.82 -10.23
CA ALA A 1054 12.05 37.01 -9.85
C ALA A 1054 11.63 35.70 -9.14
N SER A 1055 12.48 34.68 -9.23
CA SER A 1055 12.32 33.43 -8.50
C SER A 1055 12.75 33.57 -7.03
N GLY A 1056 12.25 32.67 -6.16
CA GLY A 1056 12.73 32.55 -4.77
C GLY A 1056 12.34 33.67 -3.81
N THR A 1057 11.28 34.42 -4.09
CA THR A 1057 10.76 35.45 -3.17
C THR A 1057 9.76 34.85 -2.17
N THR A 1058 9.23 35.67 -1.26
CA THR A 1058 8.18 35.27 -0.30
C THR A 1058 6.77 35.27 -0.91
N ALA A 1059 6.61 35.63 -2.19
CA ALA A 1059 5.33 35.59 -2.88
C ALA A 1059 4.88 34.14 -3.12
N LYS A 1060 3.57 33.94 -3.33
CA LYS A 1060 2.98 32.62 -3.61
C LYS A 1060 3.50 32.05 -4.93
N TYR A 1061 3.57 32.88 -5.96
CA TYR A 1061 3.99 32.52 -7.30
C TYR A 1061 5.23 33.34 -7.69
N ASN A 1062 6.35 32.66 -7.92
CA ASN A 1062 7.65 33.28 -8.18
C ASN A 1062 8.18 32.93 -9.57
N GLY A 1063 9.06 33.76 -10.11
CA GLY A 1063 9.69 33.53 -11.41
C GLY A 1063 8.73 33.79 -12.58
N MET A 1064 7.72 34.63 -12.38
CA MET A 1064 6.67 34.87 -13.36
C MET A 1064 7.21 35.46 -14.66
N SER A 1065 8.38 36.11 -14.66
CA SER A 1065 9.06 36.57 -15.89
C SER A 1065 9.49 35.44 -16.82
N ASN A 1066 9.36 34.18 -16.40
CA ASN A 1066 9.58 33.00 -17.23
C ASN A 1066 8.28 32.45 -17.86
N VAL A 1067 7.12 33.00 -17.50
CA VAL A 1067 5.81 32.47 -17.92
C VAL A 1067 5.24 33.28 -19.08
N THR A 1068 4.88 32.60 -20.16
CA THR A 1068 4.08 33.13 -21.27
C THR A 1068 2.68 32.55 -21.21
N VAL A 1069 1.67 33.40 -21.25
CA VAL A 1069 0.26 32.96 -21.24
C VAL A 1069 -0.34 33.10 -22.63
N ASN A 1070 -0.91 32.02 -23.15
CA ASN A 1070 -1.63 31.95 -24.41
C ASN A 1070 -3.09 31.58 -24.14
N LEU A 1071 -4.02 32.41 -24.61
CA LEU A 1071 -5.41 31.98 -24.69
C LEU A 1071 -5.59 31.07 -25.90
N THR A 1072 -6.32 29.98 -25.71
CA THR A 1072 -6.67 28.98 -26.73
C THR A 1072 -8.19 28.73 -26.79
N GLY A 1073 -8.98 29.46 -26.00
CA GLY A 1073 -10.43 29.38 -25.96
C GLY A 1073 -11.08 30.61 -25.30
N ASP A 1074 -12.39 30.71 -25.45
CA ASP A 1074 -13.19 31.91 -25.16
C ASP A 1074 -13.75 31.99 -23.73
N ASN A 1075 -13.58 30.93 -22.93
CA ASN A 1075 -14.22 30.83 -21.61
C ASN A 1075 -13.30 31.30 -20.46
N VAL A 1076 -12.17 31.93 -20.78
CA VAL A 1076 -11.18 32.32 -19.77
C VAL A 1076 -11.60 33.58 -19.00
N VAL A 1077 -11.51 33.48 -17.67
CA VAL A 1077 -11.60 34.60 -16.75
C VAL A 1077 -10.19 35.04 -16.36
N LEU A 1078 -9.79 36.24 -16.76
CA LEU A 1078 -8.44 36.74 -16.49
C LEU A 1078 -8.20 36.98 -15.01
N SER A 1079 -9.15 37.62 -14.32
CA SER A 1079 -9.06 37.90 -12.89
C SER A 1079 -10.44 38.09 -12.30
N SER A 1080 -10.55 37.78 -11.02
CA SER A 1080 -11.70 38.10 -10.18
C SER A 1080 -11.19 38.85 -8.95
N GLN A 1081 -11.59 40.11 -8.78
CA GLN A 1081 -11.18 40.93 -7.63
C GLN A 1081 -12.36 41.23 -6.72
N LYS A 1082 -12.19 40.91 -5.43
CA LYS A 1082 -13.23 41.04 -4.42
C LYS A 1082 -12.92 42.17 -3.42
N GLY A 1083 -13.88 43.04 -3.16
CA GLY A 1083 -13.80 44.09 -2.14
C GLY A 1083 -12.83 45.22 -2.45
N VAL A 1084 -12.43 45.39 -3.72
CA VAL A 1084 -11.45 46.39 -4.14
C VAL A 1084 -12.13 47.67 -4.62
N HIS A 1085 -11.45 48.81 -4.44
CA HIS A 1085 -11.79 50.03 -5.15
C HIS A 1085 -11.08 50.05 -6.51
N LYS A 1086 -11.83 50.14 -7.60
CA LYS A 1086 -11.27 50.21 -8.95
C LYS A 1086 -11.68 51.49 -9.66
N GLN A 1087 -10.70 52.31 -10.04
CA GLN A 1087 -10.89 53.36 -11.02
C GLN A 1087 -10.57 52.85 -12.44
N TRP A 1088 -11.53 52.94 -13.34
CA TRP A 1088 -11.41 52.59 -14.76
C TRP A 1088 -11.09 53.83 -15.59
N THR A 1089 -9.84 53.92 -16.01
CA THR A 1089 -9.31 55.07 -16.76
C THR A 1089 -9.23 54.82 -18.27
N GLY A 1090 -9.82 53.73 -18.78
CA GLY A 1090 -9.72 53.31 -20.19
C GLY A 1090 -8.43 52.58 -20.54
N ALA A 1091 -7.75 52.01 -19.54
CA ALA A 1091 -6.52 51.25 -19.74
C ALA A 1091 -6.76 49.93 -20.50
N THR A 1092 -5.79 49.54 -21.34
CA THR A 1092 -5.86 48.26 -22.08
C THR A 1092 -5.70 47.07 -21.13
N ILE A 1093 -6.67 46.13 -21.15
CA ILE A 1093 -6.70 45.00 -20.20
C ILE A 1093 -5.49 44.07 -20.36
N GLN A 1094 -4.91 43.99 -21.56
CA GLN A 1094 -3.70 43.22 -21.83
C GLN A 1094 -2.50 43.63 -20.95
N ASN A 1095 -2.32 44.94 -20.71
CA ASN A 1095 -1.24 45.45 -19.86
C ASN A 1095 -1.47 45.13 -18.37
N ILE A 1096 -2.73 44.92 -17.97
CA ILE A 1096 -3.11 44.59 -16.60
C ILE A 1096 -2.62 43.19 -16.24
N VAL A 1097 -2.74 42.20 -17.13
CA VAL A 1097 -2.26 40.82 -16.87
C VAL A 1097 -0.75 40.79 -16.70
N GLN A 1098 -0.03 41.46 -17.61
CA GLN A 1098 1.43 41.55 -17.56
C GLN A 1098 1.91 42.27 -16.28
N THR A 1099 1.22 43.31 -15.84
CA THR A 1099 1.60 44.05 -14.63
C THR A 1099 1.23 43.32 -13.35
N ALA A 1100 0.04 42.68 -13.31
CA ALA A 1100 -0.48 42.02 -12.11
C ALA A 1100 0.23 40.69 -11.83
N MET A 1101 0.38 39.83 -12.84
CA MET A 1101 1.08 38.55 -12.69
C MET A 1101 2.60 38.68 -12.88
N LYS A 1102 3.08 39.76 -13.51
CA LYS A 1102 4.50 39.93 -13.87
C LYS A 1102 5.01 38.86 -14.83
N VAL A 1103 4.14 38.44 -15.76
CA VAL A 1103 4.42 37.44 -16.81
C VAL A 1103 5.34 38.00 -17.89
N ALA A 1104 6.06 37.11 -18.59
CA ALA A 1104 6.91 37.46 -19.72
C ALA A 1104 6.10 38.03 -20.90
N ALA A 1105 4.99 37.37 -21.21
CA ALA A 1105 4.09 37.74 -22.29
C ALA A 1105 2.67 37.23 -22.03
N PHE A 1106 1.69 37.92 -22.62
CA PHE A 1106 0.28 37.51 -22.64
C PHE A 1106 -0.25 37.68 -24.07
N ASN A 1107 -0.72 36.58 -24.66
CA ASN A 1107 -1.21 36.50 -26.03
C ASN A 1107 -2.68 36.08 -26.01
N ALA A 1108 -3.57 37.02 -26.32
CA ALA A 1108 -5.01 36.73 -26.39
C ALA A 1108 -5.39 35.88 -27.62
N ASN A 1109 -4.56 35.87 -28.66
CA ASN A 1109 -4.76 35.08 -29.90
C ASN A 1109 -6.15 35.22 -30.55
N GLY A 1110 -6.82 36.36 -30.35
CA GLY A 1110 -8.17 36.60 -30.87
C GLY A 1110 -9.31 35.98 -30.06
N HIS A 1111 -9.01 35.33 -28.93
CA HIS A 1111 -10.01 34.79 -28.02
C HIS A 1111 -10.60 35.86 -27.10
N SER A 1112 -11.87 35.67 -26.76
CA SER A 1112 -12.59 36.47 -25.78
C SER A 1112 -12.25 36.04 -24.34
N TYR A 1113 -12.38 36.97 -23.41
CA TYR A 1113 -12.09 36.77 -22.00
C TYR A 1113 -12.83 37.79 -21.14
N LYS A 1114 -12.95 37.53 -19.83
CA LYS A 1114 -13.62 38.41 -18.88
C LYS A 1114 -12.74 38.79 -17.68
N LEU A 1115 -12.97 39.97 -17.12
CA LEU A 1115 -12.34 40.49 -15.91
C LEU A 1115 -13.43 40.91 -14.93
N PHE A 1116 -13.51 40.31 -13.75
CA PHE A 1116 -14.61 40.56 -12.81
C PHE A 1116 -14.19 41.42 -11.60
N TYR A 1117 -15.05 42.36 -11.22
CA TYR A 1117 -14.98 43.10 -9.95
C TYR A 1117 -16.24 42.82 -9.13
N ILE A 1118 -16.04 42.49 -7.85
CA ILE A 1118 -17.07 41.96 -6.97
C ILE A 1118 -17.02 42.60 -5.58
N ASP A 1119 -18.17 42.94 -4.98
CA ASP A 1119 -18.31 43.38 -3.58
C ASP A 1119 -17.49 44.64 -3.18
N GLY A 1120 -17.12 45.48 -4.14
CA GLY A 1120 -16.31 46.68 -3.95
C GLY A 1120 -16.98 47.97 -4.42
N THR A 1121 -16.12 48.90 -4.86
CA THR A 1121 -16.54 50.16 -5.49
C THR A 1121 -15.82 50.33 -6.81
N PHE A 1122 -16.53 50.70 -7.87
CA PHE A 1122 -15.98 50.81 -9.22
C PHE A 1122 -16.28 52.19 -9.82
N GLU A 1123 -15.26 52.96 -10.19
CA GLU A 1123 -15.43 54.27 -10.83
C GLU A 1123 -15.13 54.18 -12.33
N ILE A 1124 -16.08 54.56 -13.17
CA ILE A 1124 -15.89 54.76 -14.61
C ILE A 1124 -15.38 56.19 -14.81
N ASP A 1125 -14.07 56.34 -15.00
CA ASP A 1125 -13.37 57.61 -15.22
C ASP A 1125 -12.84 57.78 -16.65
N SER A 1126 -13.45 57.12 -17.62
CA SER A 1126 -13.19 57.29 -19.04
C SER A 1126 -14.49 57.29 -19.85
N ASN A 1127 -14.44 57.82 -21.07
CA ASN A 1127 -15.52 57.57 -22.02
C ASN A 1127 -15.45 56.11 -22.45
N ILE A 1128 -16.59 55.42 -22.47
CA ILE A 1128 -16.69 54.02 -22.89
C ILE A 1128 -17.82 53.87 -23.93
N ASP A 1129 -17.61 53.00 -24.91
CA ASP A 1129 -18.62 52.57 -25.87
C ASP A 1129 -18.93 51.08 -25.66
N VAL A 1130 -19.98 50.81 -24.88
CA VAL A 1130 -20.39 49.44 -24.56
C VAL A 1130 -21.02 48.72 -25.77
N GLY A 1131 -21.31 49.45 -26.85
CA GLY A 1131 -21.75 48.90 -28.14
C GLY A 1131 -20.61 48.48 -29.07
N ASN A 1132 -19.41 49.02 -28.87
CA ASN A 1132 -18.23 48.68 -29.66
C ASN A 1132 -17.50 47.46 -29.08
N THR A 1133 -17.55 46.30 -29.76
CA THR A 1133 -16.91 45.06 -29.30
C THR A 1133 -15.41 45.17 -29.02
N SER A 1134 -14.73 46.18 -29.56
CA SER A 1134 -13.31 46.45 -29.35
C SER A 1134 -13.00 47.30 -28.12
N ASP A 1135 -14.01 47.93 -27.50
CA ASP A 1135 -13.82 48.67 -26.24
C ASP A 1135 -13.52 47.67 -25.11
N ASP A 1136 -12.39 47.87 -24.42
CA ASP A 1136 -11.94 46.96 -23.37
C ASP A 1136 -12.91 46.87 -22.19
N PHE A 1137 -13.73 47.90 -21.95
CA PHE A 1137 -14.74 47.84 -20.89
C PHE A 1137 -15.75 46.70 -21.14
N ASN A 1138 -15.98 46.30 -22.40
CA ASN A 1138 -16.89 45.19 -22.72
C ASN A 1138 -16.41 43.82 -22.23
N LYS A 1139 -15.17 43.74 -21.75
CA LYS A 1139 -14.58 42.55 -21.13
C LYS A 1139 -14.69 42.60 -19.59
N VAL A 1140 -15.23 43.68 -19.02
CA VAL A 1140 -15.40 43.85 -17.58
C VAL A 1140 -16.78 43.35 -17.15
N GLY A 1141 -16.79 42.42 -16.20
CA GLY A 1141 -17.99 42.00 -15.48
C GLY A 1141 -18.05 42.66 -14.10
N LEU A 1142 -19.22 43.15 -13.73
CA LEU A 1142 -19.46 43.78 -12.42
C LEU A 1142 -20.50 42.96 -11.67
N SER A 1143 -20.26 42.70 -10.39
CA SER A 1143 -21.19 41.94 -9.56
C SER A 1143 -21.25 42.51 -8.15
N ARG A 1144 -22.43 42.89 -7.67
CA ARG A 1144 -22.59 43.43 -6.31
C ARG A 1144 -21.58 44.56 -6.00
N GLU A 1145 -21.49 45.53 -6.91
CA GLU A 1145 -20.57 46.67 -6.85
C GLU A 1145 -21.32 47.98 -6.61
N VAL A 1146 -20.63 48.98 -6.07
CA VAL A 1146 -21.06 50.38 -6.12
C VAL A 1146 -20.36 51.06 -7.28
N VAL A 1147 -21.06 51.23 -8.39
CA VAL A 1147 -20.47 51.71 -9.66
C VAL A 1147 -20.75 53.20 -9.86
N THR A 1148 -19.73 54.05 -9.82
CA THR A 1148 -19.83 55.49 -10.05
C THR A 1148 -19.40 55.86 -11.46
N ILE A 1149 -20.23 56.59 -12.23
CA ILE A 1149 -19.84 57.20 -13.51
C ILE A 1149 -19.40 58.63 -13.20
N ASN A 1150 -18.13 58.96 -13.42
CA ASN A 1150 -17.58 60.26 -13.03
C ASN A 1150 -18.09 61.42 -13.89
N ALA A 1151 -18.07 62.61 -13.31
CA ALA A 1151 -18.48 63.83 -13.99
C ALA A 1151 -17.64 64.09 -15.25
N GLY A 1152 -18.30 64.49 -16.33
CA GLY A 1152 -17.65 64.74 -17.63
C GLY A 1152 -17.32 63.49 -18.44
N LYS A 1153 -17.71 62.28 -17.99
CA LYS A 1153 -17.52 61.02 -18.73
C LYS A 1153 -18.83 60.55 -19.36
N THR A 1154 -18.71 59.82 -20.47
CA THR A 1154 -19.84 59.32 -21.27
C THR A 1154 -19.79 57.81 -21.42
N VAL A 1155 -20.88 57.13 -21.08
CA VAL A 1155 -21.14 55.72 -21.42
C VAL A 1155 -22.07 55.71 -22.63
N SER A 1156 -21.62 55.18 -23.76
CA SER A 1156 -22.36 55.25 -25.03
C SER A 1156 -22.61 53.89 -25.67
N SER A 1157 -23.61 53.80 -26.54
CA SER A 1157 -23.85 52.65 -27.42
C SER A 1157 -24.73 53.07 -28.60
N ILE A 1158 -24.49 52.54 -29.80
CA ILE A 1158 -25.38 52.73 -30.96
C ILE A 1158 -26.20 51.48 -31.30
N VAL A 1159 -25.96 50.37 -30.58
CA VAL A 1159 -26.60 49.06 -30.80
C VAL A 1159 -27.55 48.67 -29.67
N GLY A 1160 -27.89 49.62 -28.79
CA GLY A 1160 -28.82 49.40 -27.68
C GLY A 1160 -28.26 48.59 -26.50
N LYS A 1161 -26.94 48.36 -26.43
CA LYS A 1161 -26.31 47.68 -25.31
C LYS A 1161 -26.03 48.68 -24.18
N GLY A 1162 -26.51 48.42 -22.96
CA GLY A 1162 -26.20 49.25 -21.79
C GLY A 1162 -25.29 48.55 -20.78
N LEU A 1163 -25.12 49.17 -19.62
CA LEU A 1163 -24.35 48.59 -18.51
C LEU A 1163 -25.20 47.55 -17.77
N ALA A 1164 -24.54 46.46 -17.37
CA ALA A 1164 -25.16 45.41 -16.58
C ALA A 1164 -24.28 45.08 -15.37
N MET A 1165 -24.92 44.92 -14.22
CA MET A 1165 -24.30 44.45 -12.99
C MET A 1165 -25.09 43.27 -12.44
N GLY A 1166 -24.38 42.17 -12.19
CA GLY A 1166 -24.96 40.95 -11.63
C GLY A 1166 -25.05 40.96 -10.11
N ALA A 1167 -25.74 39.96 -9.57
CA ALA A 1167 -25.72 39.60 -8.14
C ALA A 1167 -24.75 38.43 -7.89
N ASN A 1168 -24.33 38.19 -6.66
CA ASN A 1168 -23.53 37.02 -6.30
C ASN A 1168 -24.17 36.24 -5.14
N ASN A 1169 -23.62 35.09 -4.77
CA ASN A 1169 -24.16 34.25 -3.68
C ASN A 1169 -24.24 34.96 -2.32
N LEU A 1170 -23.46 36.03 -2.09
CA LEU A 1170 -23.53 36.80 -0.85
C LEU A 1170 -24.82 37.63 -0.74
N ALA A 1171 -25.46 37.98 -1.87
CA ALA A 1171 -26.74 38.69 -1.89
C ALA A 1171 -27.85 37.92 -1.15
N ASN A 1172 -27.80 36.58 -1.16
CA ASN A 1172 -28.76 35.73 -0.43
C ASN A 1172 -28.56 35.75 1.09
N SER A 1173 -27.34 36.04 1.56
CA SER A 1173 -26.97 36.05 2.98
C SER A 1173 -26.87 37.45 3.60
N ASP A 1174 -26.73 38.49 2.77
CA ASP A 1174 -26.54 39.88 3.16
C ASP A 1174 -27.49 40.78 2.37
N GLY A 1175 -28.68 41.02 2.95
CA GLY A 1175 -29.78 41.79 2.37
C GLY A 1175 -29.54 43.29 2.23
N ASN A 1176 -28.30 43.76 2.36
CA ASN A 1176 -27.97 45.17 2.12
C ASN A 1176 -27.80 45.46 0.62
N ASN A 1177 -28.89 45.87 -0.03
CA ASN A 1177 -28.92 46.27 -1.44
C ASN A 1177 -28.07 47.52 -1.75
N SER A 1178 -27.65 48.31 -0.76
CA SER A 1178 -26.79 49.49 -0.99
C SER A 1178 -25.39 49.11 -1.51
N LYS A 1179 -25.03 47.82 -1.41
CA LYS A 1179 -23.79 47.26 -1.96
C LYS A 1179 -23.91 46.95 -3.45
N THR A 1180 -25.04 47.26 -4.10
CA THR A 1180 -25.27 47.01 -5.53
C THR A 1180 -26.03 48.19 -6.12
N GLN A 1181 -25.32 49.22 -6.61
CA GLN A 1181 -25.95 50.44 -7.13
C GLN A 1181 -25.09 51.13 -8.20
N TYR A 1182 -25.75 51.88 -9.09
CA TYR A 1182 -25.09 52.84 -10.00
C TYR A 1182 -25.24 54.27 -9.45
N ILE A 1183 -24.15 55.02 -9.38
CA ILE A 1183 -24.11 56.47 -9.09
C ILE A 1183 -23.70 57.20 -10.37
N ASN A 1184 -24.63 57.82 -11.08
CA ASN A 1184 -24.33 58.51 -12.33
C ASN A 1184 -24.09 60.01 -12.12
N ASN A 1185 -22.84 60.46 -12.19
CA ASN A 1185 -22.46 61.88 -12.22
C ASN A 1185 -22.10 62.37 -13.64
N GLY A 1186 -22.11 61.49 -14.64
CA GLY A 1186 -21.74 61.75 -16.04
C GLY A 1186 -22.93 61.65 -17.00
N THR A 1187 -22.67 61.21 -18.24
CA THR A 1187 -23.69 61.01 -19.28
C THR A 1187 -23.81 59.54 -19.66
N VAL A 1188 -25.04 59.01 -19.75
CA VAL A 1188 -25.34 57.68 -20.28
C VAL A 1188 -26.17 57.87 -21.56
N ASP A 1189 -25.58 57.59 -22.72
CA ASP A 1189 -26.14 57.82 -24.06
C ASP A 1189 -26.27 56.52 -24.87
N ILE A 1190 -27.32 55.74 -24.60
CA ILE A 1190 -27.58 54.44 -25.23
C ILE A 1190 -28.63 54.59 -26.34
N LYS A 1191 -28.18 54.52 -27.60
CA LYS A 1191 -28.96 54.63 -28.84
C LYS A 1191 -29.10 53.28 -29.55
N GLY A 1192 -30.11 53.16 -30.42
CA GLY A 1192 -30.30 51.99 -31.30
C GLY A 1192 -30.98 50.77 -30.67
N GLY A 1193 -31.42 50.86 -29.41
CA GLY A 1193 -32.21 49.82 -28.74
C GLY A 1193 -33.72 50.06 -28.83
N THR A 1194 -34.51 48.99 -28.79
CA THR A 1194 -35.97 49.06 -28.62
C THR A 1194 -36.40 48.27 -27.38
N LEU A 1195 -37.59 48.57 -26.83
CA LEU A 1195 -38.21 47.76 -25.77
C LEU A 1195 -38.35 46.29 -26.19
N ALA A 1196 -38.59 46.02 -27.48
CA ALA A 1196 -38.69 44.68 -28.04
C ALA A 1196 -37.35 43.92 -28.08
N THR A 1197 -36.22 44.63 -28.17
CA THR A 1197 -34.88 44.02 -28.12
C THR A 1197 -34.31 43.92 -26.70
N GLY A 1198 -35.08 44.26 -25.66
CA GLY A 1198 -34.63 44.20 -24.27
C GLY A 1198 -33.47 45.17 -23.96
N ALA A 1199 -33.35 46.26 -24.72
CA ALA A 1199 -32.28 47.23 -24.56
C ALA A 1199 -32.49 48.07 -23.29
N ILE A 1200 -31.63 47.87 -22.29
CA ILE A 1200 -31.68 48.56 -21.00
C ILE A 1200 -30.39 49.36 -20.84
N GLY A 1201 -30.49 50.66 -20.52
CA GLY A 1201 -29.32 51.53 -20.39
C GLY A 1201 -28.44 51.23 -19.17
N LEU A 1202 -29.06 50.98 -18.01
CA LEU A 1202 -28.42 50.54 -16.76
C LEU A 1202 -29.26 49.40 -16.17
N ASN A 1203 -28.66 48.22 -15.99
CA ASN A 1203 -29.34 47.05 -15.45
C ASN A 1203 -28.63 46.55 -14.19
N ILE A 1204 -29.41 46.29 -13.14
CA ILE A 1204 -28.93 45.74 -11.87
C ILE A 1204 -29.74 44.49 -11.54
N SER A 1205 -29.07 43.38 -11.26
CA SER A 1205 -29.64 42.22 -10.58
C SER A 1205 -29.31 42.29 -9.08
N TYR A 1206 -30.31 42.08 -8.22
CA TYR A 1206 -30.13 42.03 -6.76
C TYR A 1206 -30.09 40.60 -6.19
N GLY A 1207 -30.27 39.58 -7.03
CA GLY A 1207 -30.41 38.18 -6.63
C GLY A 1207 -31.82 37.70 -6.83
#